data_AF-A0A1K1LLQ7-F1
#
_entry.id   AF-A0A1K1LLQ7-F1
#
_cell.length_a   1.000
_cell.length_b   1.000
_cell.length_c   1.000
_cell.angle_alpha   90.00
_cell.angle_beta   90.00
_cell.angle_gamma   90.00
#
_symmetry.space_group_name_H-M   'P 1'
#
loop_
_entity.id
_entity.type
_entity.pdbx_description
1 polymer ?
#
loop_
_entity_poly.entity_id
_entity_poly.type
_entity_poly.pdbx_seq_one_letter_code
_entity_poly.pdbx_strand_id
1 'polypeptide(L)'
;MKKKHRLLPLLLAGLLTVNVCGCSMQANDDSSGSKKTEAEDSKDDGDKSEDKDTKKERRPQDDFYDYINYDKLMNMEISYGESAASYFAGEEIQDVIENMIVEIGNSNEKFADGSNEQLVHDLYKQAIDYKENDDVVKTIMGNCDRILAAKDVQELFKIWGDLCINYGAQSIFTFNIGRDYTDGTRYCIELYGANDFLGTSLKDIKDDSSNCSAANAIARDMHRVMGDDYETADEKGRQMVYLAIDIANATDTEHNMTLEEMIATPKTSFAELDSIMSNLDGSLVEMFVGDAVSKTDGIYIYDPEQLKAVNELITDENLEKWRSYIFAGYLKEMGMYIPESNSILRDYNPESKEKDEKVAAFAVVNYLGTAISELYAERYYTPELDKGIHKLFDEIIESYDDLINKADWLTADTRKALLKKLHGIKLLTTPTPHKVDPKDAKVIGADFYHSSINIKKKTTDDKIEKLDKTVSLDEVDMSAAEFNAQYLPSNCINITVAIMQKPMFDPNGDNAENLGALGSVVGHEIGHAFDSTCINYNAEGKYDPSWINDTDKQVLKERADALAEYYSKFTIMEVYHVDGKLTNSENYADLSGIECVTNLVDDEEELKKLFKAYAQAWCTLMVDSDAISSLKLDPHSPAKTRVNAVLASNKKFNEVYDLKEGDGMYVAPEERVSRW
;
A
#
# COMPACT_ATOMS: atom_id res chain seq x y z
N MET A 1 -18.44 -28.14 20.20
CA MET A 1 -18.95 -26.75 20.20
C MET A 1 -18.44 -26.09 18.95
N LYS A 2 -19.35 -25.69 18.04
CA LYS A 2 -19.02 -25.14 16.72
C LYS A 2 -18.42 -23.73 16.90
N LYS A 3 -17.12 -23.56 16.62
CA LYS A 3 -16.46 -22.26 16.55
C LYS A 3 -16.74 -21.66 15.17
N LYS A 4 -17.26 -20.43 15.16
CA LYS A 4 -17.53 -19.64 13.96
C LYS A 4 -16.21 -19.00 13.55
N HIS A 5 -15.78 -19.25 12.32
CA HIS A 5 -14.70 -18.53 11.66
C HIS A 5 -15.28 -17.24 11.09
N ARG A 6 -14.65 -16.10 11.39
CA ARG A 6 -14.86 -14.81 10.73
C ARG A 6 -13.45 -14.31 10.40
N LEU A 7 -13.18 -14.16 9.12
CA LEU A 7 -11.99 -13.52 8.55
C LEU A 7 -12.51 -12.23 7.92
N LEU A 8 -11.88 -11.09 8.22
CA LEU A 8 -12.16 -9.78 7.63
C LEU A 8 -10.81 -9.02 7.60
N PRO A 9 -10.46 -8.30 6.54
CA PRO A 9 -9.17 -7.66 6.37
C PRO A 9 -9.24 -6.15 6.59
N LEU A 10 -8.04 -5.59 6.66
CA LEU A 10 -7.79 -4.17 6.75
C LEU A 10 -8.18 -3.45 5.47
N LEU A 11 -8.81 -2.28 5.65
CA LEU A 11 -8.60 -1.10 4.83
C LEU A 11 -7.13 -0.67 4.95
N LEU A 12 -6.23 -1.33 4.22
CA LEU A 12 -5.12 -0.63 3.61
C LEU A 12 -5.57 -0.35 2.18
N ALA A 13 -5.54 0.92 1.78
CA ALA A 13 -5.51 1.27 0.37
C ALA A 13 -4.42 0.40 -0.28
N GLY A 14 -4.84 -0.50 -1.16
CA GLY A 14 -3.98 -1.49 -1.77
C GLY A 14 -2.90 -0.79 -2.56
N LEU A 15 -1.72 -0.64 -1.95
CA LEU A 15 -0.49 -0.42 -2.68
C LEU A 15 -0.32 -1.62 -3.62
N LEU A 16 -0.40 -1.38 -4.93
CA LEU A 16 0.41 -2.12 -5.89
C LEU A 16 1.87 -1.74 -5.62
N THR A 17 2.44 -2.24 -4.53
CA THR A 17 3.89 -2.26 -4.36
C THR A 17 4.43 -3.38 -5.23
N VAL A 18 5.06 -2.98 -6.32
CA VAL A 18 5.92 -3.85 -7.11
C VAL A 18 7.06 -4.33 -6.20
N ASN A 19 6.97 -5.56 -5.70
CA ASN A 19 8.10 -6.26 -5.09
C ASN A 19 8.76 -7.10 -6.19
N VAL A 20 9.72 -6.53 -6.92
CA VAL A 20 10.64 -7.35 -7.73
C VAL A 20 11.64 -8.01 -6.79
N CYS A 21 11.37 -9.26 -6.40
CA CYS A 21 12.37 -10.12 -5.81
C CYS A 21 13.27 -10.64 -6.95
N GLY A 22 14.36 -9.91 -7.23
CA GLY A 22 15.41 -10.33 -8.15
C GLY A 22 16.21 -11.50 -7.58
N CYS A 23 15.73 -12.74 -7.76
CA CYS A 23 16.50 -13.96 -7.48
C CYS A 23 16.62 -14.81 -8.75
N SER A 24 17.62 -14.50 -9.60
CA SER A 24 18.05 -15.42 -10.65
C SER A 24 18.95 -16.51 -10.05
N MET A 25 18.38 -17.65 -9.66
CA MET A 25 19.15 -18.88 -9.46
C MET A 25 19.12 -19.72 -10.74
N GLN A 26 20.22 -19.67 -11.50
CA GLN A 26 20.50 -20.64 -12.56
C GLN A 26 20.85 -21.99 -11.91
N ALA A 27 19.96 -22.98 -12.08
CA ALA A 27 20.30 -24.37 -11.86
C ALA A 27 21.13 -24.87 -13.06
N ASN A 28 22.41 -25.12 -12.82
CA ASN A 28 23.25 -25.91 -13.72
C ASN A 28 22.87 -27.38 -13.59
N ASP A 29 22.26 -27.95 -14.63
CA ASP A 29 22.19 -29.40 -14.82
C ASP A 29 22.92 -29.77 -16.12
N ASP A 30 24.15 -30.27 -15.95
CA ASP A 30 24.89 -31.01 -16.97
C ASP A 30 24.57 -32.51 -16.79
N SER A 31 23.86 -33.12 -17.75
CA SER A 31 24.51 -34.06 -18.68
C SER A 31 23.55 -34.92 -19.53
N SER A 32 23.86 -34.88 -20.83
CA SER A 32 23.82 -35.97 -21.83
C SER A 32 22.48 -36.33 -22.49
N GLY A 33 22.46 -36.30 -23.84
CA GLY A 33 21.45 -37.07 -24.58
C GLY A 33 21.00 -36.67 -25.99
N SER A 34 21.81 -36.01 -26.82
CA SER A 34 21.83 -36.11 -28.31
C SER A 34 20.57 -36.67 -29.04
N LYS A 35 19.87 -35.81 -29.81
CA LYS A 35 19.80 -35.86 -31.29
C LYS A 35 18.85 -34.78 -31.84
N LYS A 36 19.41 -33.87 -32.66
CA LYS A 36 18.67 -33.03 -33.59
C LYS A 36 18.14 -33.91 -34.72
N THR A 37 16.85 -33.76 -35.04
CA THR A 37 16.30 -34.18 -36.32
C THR A 37 15.68 -32.95 -36.96
N GLU A 38 16.14 -32.67 -38.18
CA GLU A 38 15.72 -31.58 -39.05
C GLU A 38 14.23 -31.71 -39.38
N ALA A 39 13.48 -30.62 -39.25
CA ALA A 39 12.12 -30.53 -39.76
C ALA A 39 12.18 -30.11 -41.23
N GLU A 40 11.83 -31.05 -42.11
CA GLU A 40 11.59 -30.80 -43.52
C GLU A 40 10.32 -29.96 -43.72
N ASP A 41 10.45 -29.03 -44.65
CA ASP A 41 9.44 -28.13 -45.20
C ASP A 41 8.38 -28.94 -45.98
N SER A 42 7.12 -28.94 -45.54
CA SER A 42 5.99 -29.43 -46.36
C SER A 42 4.88 -28.38 -46.44
N LYS A 43 4.71 -27.85 -47.64
CA LYS A 43 3.60 -26.99 -48.04
C LYS A 43 2.30 -27.77 -48.24
N ASP A 44 1.21 -27.06 -47.98
CA ASP A 44 -0.16 -27.22 -48.48
C ASP A 44 -0.92 -28.49 -48.07
N ASP A 45 -1.96 -28.32 -47.26
CA ASP A 45 -3.29 -28.13 -47.83
C ASP A 45 -4.22 -27.48 -46.81
N GLY A 46 -4.99 -26.49 -47.28
CA GLY A 46 -5.88 -25.71 -46.46
C GLY A 46 -7.01 -26.53 -45.86
N ASP A 47 -7.11 -26.47 -44.53
CA ASP A 47 -8.39 -26.54 -43.84
C ASP A 47 -8.48 -25.32 -42.92
N LYS A 48 -9.11 -24.25 -43.45
CA LYS A 48 -9.64 -23.20 -42.60
C LYS A 48 -10.83 -23.82 -41.87
N SER A 49 -10.57 -24.48 -40.75
CA SER A 49 -11.58 -24.61 -39.72
C SER A 49 -11.83 -23.18 -39.21
N GLU A 50 -12.78 -22.50 -39.84
CA GLU A 50 -13.47 -21.38 -39.22
C GLU A 50 -13.88 -21.86 -37.83
N ASP A 51 -13.25 -21.28 -36.82
CA ASP A 51 -13.60 -21.46 -35.43
C ASP A 51 -15.03 -20.94 -35.28
N LYS A 52 -15.99 -21.85 -35.40
CA LYS A 52 -17.42 -21.61 -35.29
C LYS A 52 -17.86 -21.69 -33.84
N ASP A 53 -17.05 -21.19 -32.91
CA ASP A 53 -17.61 -20.57 -31.73
C ASP A 53 -18.17 -19.23 -32.16
N THR A 54 -19.46 -19.24 -32.52
CA THR A 54 -20.25 -18.04 -32.72
C THR A 54 -19.99 -17.12 -31.54
N LYS A 55 -19.29 -15.99 -31.74
CA LYS A 55 -19.20 -14.89 -30.77
C LYS A 55 -20.62 -14.62 -30.29
N LYS A 56 -20.96 -15.12 -29.10
CA LYS A 56 -22.22 -14.79 -28.45
C LYS A 56 -22.25 -13.26 -28.39
N GLU A 57 -23.25 -12.65 -29.00
CA GLU A 57 -23.38 -11.20 -29.02
C GLU A 57 -23.39 -10.71 -27.57
N ARG A 58 -22.36 -9.94 -27.19
CA ARG A 58 -22.29 -9.37 -25.83
C ARG A 58 -23.31 -8.26 -25.74
N ARG A 59 -24.19 -8.35 -24.77
CA ARG A 59 -25.25 -7.39 -24.53
C ARG A 59 -24.93 -6.58 -23.29
N PRO A 60 -25.17 -5.26 -23.29
CA PRO A 60 -25.02 -4.44 -22.08
C PRO A 60 -25.94 -4.89 -20.94
N GLN A 61 -27.05 -5.56 -21.27
CA GLN A 61 -28.00 -6.11 -20.29
C GLN A 61 -27.51 -7.38 -19.59
N ASP A 62 -26.55 -8.10 -20.19
CA ASP A 62 -26.09 -9.38 -19.63
C ASP A 62 -24.78 -9.23 -18.85
N ASP A 63 -23.88 -8.37 -19.34
CA ASP A 63 -22.59 -8.10 -18.71
C ASP A 63 -22.03 -6.77 -19.22
N PHE A 64 -22.23 -5.69 -18.45
CA PHE A 64 -21.88 -4.36 -18.91
C PHE A 64 -20.36 -4.13 -18.95
N TYR A 65 -19.63 -4.63 -17.95
CA TYR A 65 -18.18 -4.59 -17.90
C TYR A 65 -17.54 -5.23 -19.13
N ASP A 66 -17.88 -6.48 -19.45
CA ASP A 66 -17.32 -7.16 -20.63
C ASP A 66 -17.83 -6.54 -21.93
N TYR A 67 -19.07 -6.04 -21.97
CA TYR A 67 -19.61 -5.35 -23.15
C TYR A 67 -18.77 -4.14 -23.54
N ILE A 68 -18.32 -3.35 -22.56
CA ILE A 68 -17.50 -2.15 -22.79
C ILE A 68 -16.02 -2.48 -22.98
N ASN A 69 -15.48 -3.40 -22.17
CA ASN A 69 -14.02 -3.56 -22.02
C ASN A 69 -13.41 -4.71 -22.81
N TYR A 70 -14.21 -5.58 -23.43
CA TYR A 70 -13.68 -6.84 -23.97
C TYR A 70 -12.50 -6.67 -24.92
N ASP A 71 -12.62 -5.84 -25.94
CA ASP A 71 -11.56 -5.68 -26.93
C ASP A 71 -10.28 -5.13 -26.27
N LYS A 72 -10.41 -4.31 -25.22
CA LYS A 72 -9.25 -3.83 -24.47
C LYS A 72 -8.62 -4.94 -23.63
N LEU A 73 -9.43 -5.70 -22.89
CA LEU A 73 -8.96 -6.81 -22.06
C LEU A 73 -8.26 -7.90 -22.86
N MET A 74 -8.76 -8.23 -24.06
CA MET A 74 -8.14 -9.23 -24.95
C MET A 74 -6.80 -8.80 -25.55
N ASN A 75 -6.51 -7.50 -25.54
CA ASN A 75 -5.27 -6.92 -26.09
C ASN A 75 -4.37 -6.35 -25.00
N MET A 76 -4.72 -6.51 -23.73
CA MET A 76 -3.93 -6.04 -22.59
C MET A 76 -2.94 -7.14 -22.21
N GLU A 77 -1.70 -6.74 -21.90
CA GLU A 77 -0.66 -7.64 -21.40
C GLU A 77 -0.29 -7.21 -19.98
N ILE A 78 -0.01 -8.19 -19.13
CA ILE A 78 0.57 -7.94 -17.80
C ILE A 78 2.08 -8.03 -17.98
N SER A 79 2.79 -6.95 -17.65
CA SER A 79 4.25 -6.91 -17.67
C SER A 79 4.85 -8.02 -16.81
N TYR A 80 5.99 -8.58 -17.21
CA TYR A 80 6.62 -9.67 -16.46
C TYR A 80 6.94 -9.24 -15.02
N GLY A 81 6.41 -9.98 -14.04
CA GLY A 81 6.59 -9.68 -12.61
C GLY A 81 5.46 -8.86 -11.99
N GLU A 82 4.56 -8.29 -12.79
CA GLU A 82 3.37 -7.58 -12.32
C GLU A 82 2.21 -8.55 -12.06
N SER A 83 1.33 -8.18 -11.12
CA SER A 83 0.12 -8.96 -10.78
C SER A 83 -1.10 -8.54 -11.60
N ALA A 84 -1.11 -7.33 -12.14
CA ALA A 84 -2.23 -6.77 -12.89
C ALA A 84 -1.81 -5.69 -13.89
N ALA A 85 -2.69 -5.38 -14.83
CA ALA A 85 -2.62 -4.24 -15.72
C ALA A 85 -3.98 -3.50 -15.72
N SER A 86 -3.95 -2.17 -15.71
CA SER A 86 -5.17 -1.34 -15.71
C SER A 86 -5.16 -0.38 -16.90
N TYR A 87 -6.32 -0.13 -17.50
CA TYR A 87 -6.44 0.73 -18.67
C TYR A 87 -6.11 2.21 -18.38
N PHE A 88 -6.52 2.73 -17.22
CA PHE A 88 -6.37 4.16 -16.90
C PHE A 88 -5.07 4.50 -16.18
N ALA A 89 -4.27 3.50 -15.79
CA ALA A 89 -2.97 3.71 -15.16
C ALA A 89 -1.91 4.35 -16.09
N GLY A 90 -2.24 4.63 -17.37
CA GLY A 90 -1.46 5.49 -18.28
C GLY A 90 -0.15 4.88 -18.79
N GLU A 91 0.74 5.74 -19.33
CA GLU A 91 2.19 5.44 -19.34
C GLU A 91 2.57 4.99 -17.92
N GLU A 92 3.45 4.00 -17.78
CA GLU A 92 3.87 3.55 -16.45
C GLU A 92 4.35 4.79 -15.68
N ILE A 93 3.58 5.25 -14.67
CA ILE A 93 3.90 6.48 -13.94
C ILE A 93 5.31 6.40 -13.35
N GLN A 94 5.78 5.18 -13.09
CA GLN A 94 7.16 4.85 -12.77
C GLN A 94 8.15 5.37 -13.83
N ASP A 95 7.92 5.15 -15.13
CA ASP A 95 8.73 5.71 -16.21
C ASP A 95 8.70 7.24 -16.20
N VAL A 96 7.56 7.87 -15.92
CA VAL A 96 7.45 9.35 -15.83
C VAL A 96 8.32 9.89 -14.69
N ILE A 97 8.26 9.25 -13.53
CA ILE A 97 9.07 9.60 -12.36
C ILE A 97 10.56 9.34 -12.64
N GLU A 98 10.89 8.17 -13.20
CA GLU A 98 12.25 7.78 -13.56
C GLU A 98 12.86 8.81 -14.51
N ASN A 99 12.17 9.13 -15.61
CA ASN A 99 12.62 10.10 -16.59
C ASN A 99 12.80 11.50 -15.97
N MET A 100 11.91 11.92 -15.08
CA MET A 100 12.05 13.18 -14.34
C MET A 100 13.31 13.19 -13.46
N ILE A 101 13.59 12.10 -12.73
CA ILE A 101 14.77 11.99 -11.87
C ILE A 101 16.05 11.98 -12.71
N VAL A 102 16.07 11.20 -13.80
CA VAL A 102 17.22 11.12 -14.71
C VAL A 102 17.47 12.47 -15.39
N GLU A 103 16.41 13.19 -15.80
CA GLU A 103 16.50 14.54 -16.35
C GLU A 103 17.14 15.50 -15.35
N ILE A 104 16.61 15.58 -14.13
CA ILE A 104 17.14 16.44 -13.06
C ILE A 104 18.59 16.06 -12.75
N GLY A 105 18.85 14.77 -12.56
CA GLY A 105 20.15 14.21 -12.22
C GLY A 105 21.21 14.34 -13.30
N ASN A 106 20.83 14.50 -14.57
CA ASN A 106 21.76 14.75 -15.68
C ASN A 106 21.83 16.22 -16.11
N SER A 107 21.09 17.10 -15.44
CA SER A 107 21.14 18.54 -15.68
C SER A 107 22.51 19.14 -15.35
N ASN A 108 22.88 20.20 -16.09
CA ASN A 108 24.03 21.06 -15.76
C ASN A 108 23.59 22.35 -15.07
N GLU A 109 22.29 22.46 -14.74
CA GLU A 109 21.74 23.59 -14.01
C GLU A 109 22.32 23.64 -12.59
N LYS A 110 22.43 24.86 -12.06
CA LYS A 110 22.79 25.08 -10.67
C LYS A 110 21.53 25.33 -9.85
N PHE A 111 21.05 24.28 -9.20
CA PHE A 111 19.93 24.36 -8.27
C PHE A 111 20.31 25.09 -6.97
N ALA A 112 19.30 25.61 -6.26
CA ALA A 112 19.52 26.28 -4.99
C ALA A 112 19.75 25.24 -3.87
N ASP A 113 20.71 25.51 -2.97
CA ASP A 113 20.98 24.63 -1.83
C ASP A 113 19.68 24.40 -1.02
N GLY A 114 19.34 23.13 -0.79
CA GLY A 114 18.14 22.71 -0.06
C GLY A 114 16.85 22.70 -0.87
N SER A 115 16.90 22.97 -2.18
CA SER A 115 15.75 22.74 -3.07
C SER A 115 15.56 21.25 -3.35
N ASN A 116 14.33 20.83 -3.68
CA ASN A 116 14.03 19.45 -4.05
C ASN A 116 14.88 18.99 -5.24
N GLU A 117 15.07 19.85 -6.25
CA GLU A 117 15.89 19.56 -7.42
C GLU A 117 17.36 19.36 -7.05
N GLN A 118 17.90 20.16 -6.13
CA GLN A 118 19.28 19.97 -5.65
C GLN A 118 19.44 18.63 -4.93
N LEU A 119 18.51 18.28 -4.03
CA LEU A 119 18.56 17.02 -3.30
C LEU A 119 18.45 15.81 -4.24
N VAL A 120 17.52 15.86 -5.19
CA VAL A 120 17.31 14.81 -6.22
C VAL A 120 18.54 14.69 -7.13
N HIS A 121 19.05 15.81 -7.65
CA HIS A 121 20.22 15.83 -8.52
C HIS A 121 21.43 15.19 -7.82
N ASP A 122 21.75 15.65 -6.61
CA ASP A 122 22.97 15.22 -5.92
C ASP A 122 22.88 13.78 -5.44
N LEU A 123 21.71 13.33 -4.94
CA LEU A 123 21.53 11.95 -4.53
C LEU A 123 21.57 10.99 -5.73
N TYR A 124 20.93 11.36 -6.85
CA TYR A 124 21.00 10.58 -8.10
C TYR A 124 22.46 10.42 -8.56
N LYS A 125 23.23 11.52 -8.58
CA LYS A 125 24.66 11.48 -8.92
C LYS A 125 25.45 10.58 -7.98
N GLN A 126 25.18 10.66 -6.67
CA GLN A 126 25.84 9.80 -5.71
C GLN A 126 25.49 8.32 -5.92
N ALA A 127 24.23 7.99 -6.24
CA ALA A 127 23.79 6.61 -6.48
C ALA A 127 24.42 6.03 -7.76
N ILE A 128 24.31 6.75 -8.90
CA ILE A 128 24.78 6.25 -10.20
C ILE A 128 26.31 6.15 -10.30
N ASP A 129 27.04 7.02 -9.60
CA ASP A 129 28.50 7.04 -9.56
C ASP A 129 29.08 6.42 -8.29
N TYR A 130 28.23 5.78 -7.46
CA TYR A 130 28.68 5.19 -6.20
C TYR A 130 29.77 4.15 -6.44
N LYS A 131 30.80 4.20 -5.61
CA LYS A 131 31.85 3.20 -5.54
C LYS A 131 32.13 2.88 -4.08
N GLU A 132 32.46 1.63 -3.85
CA GLU A 132 32.89 1.19 -2.52
C GLU A 132 34.02 2.09 -1.98
N ASN A 133 33.87 2.48 -0.72
CA ASN A 133 34.76 3.39 -0.01
C ASN A 133 35.36 2.67 1.21
N ASP A 134 36.69 2.66 1.33
CA ASP A 134 37.42 2.02 2.44
C ASP A 134 36.91 2.45 3.83
N ASP A 135 36.50 3.71 4.00
CA ASP A 135 36.00 4.21 5.28
C ASP A 135 34.57 3.72 5.57
N VAL A 136 33.75 3.55 4.53
CA VAL A 136 32.42 2.93 4.63
C VAL A 136 32.55 1.44 4.94
N VAL A 137 33.48 0.74 4.28
CA VAL A 137 33.82 -0.67 4.59
C VAL A 137 34.23 -0.83 6.05
N LYS A 138 35.17 0.00 6.54
CA LYS A 138 35.58 -0.03 7.95
C LYS A 138 34.42 0.24 8.91
N THR A 139 33.53 1.16 8.56
CA THR A 139 32.37 1.51 9.39
C THR A 139 31.39 0.35 9.49
N ILE A 140 30.99 -0.23 8.36
CA ILE A 140 30.05 -1.35 8.32
C ILE A 140 30.66 -2.59 8.99
N MET A 141 31.90 -2.96 8.65
CA MET A 141 32.57 -4.12 9.24
C MET A 141 32.86 -3.92 10.72
N GLY A 142 33.25 -2.71 11.14
CA GLY A 142 33.42 -2.38 12.55
C GLY A 142 32.12 -2.47 13.35
N ASN A 143 30.98 -2.12 12.74
CA ASN A 143 29.66 -2.32 13.35
C ASN A 143 29.29 -3.80 13.43
N CYS A 144 29.65 -4.62 12.43
CA CYS A 144 29.51 -6.08 12.50
C CYS A 144 30.33 -6.66 13.67
N ASP A 145 31.59 -6.22 13.83
CA ASP A 145 32.44 -6.62 14.95
C ASP A 145 31.84 -6.23 16.30
N ARG A 146 31.26 -5.02 16.41
CA ARG A 146 30.54 -4.56 17.62
C ARG A 146 29.39 -5.51 17.99
N ILE A 147 28.56 -5.90 17.02
CA ILE A 147 27.44 -6.83 17.24
C ILE A 147 27.96 -8.19 17.73
N LEU A 148 28.94 -8.76 17.02
CA LEU A 148 29.48 -10.08 17.32
C LEU A 148 30.25 -10.13 18.65
N ALA A 149 30.78 -9.00 19.13
CA ALA A 149 31.50 -8.88 20.38
C ALA A 149 30.63 -8.53 21.61
N ALA A 150 29.34 -8.25 21.44
CA ALA A 150 28.43 -7.83 22.52
C ALA A 150 28.32 -8.90 23.61
N LYS A 151 28.63 -8.59 24.88
CA LYS A 151 28.88 -9.62 25.92
C LYS A 151 27.63 -10.30 26.47
N ASP A 152 26.51 -9.61 26.41
CA ASP A 152 25.20 -10.01 26.93
C ASP A 152 24.09 -9.38 26.07
N VAL A 153 22.85 -9.79 26.31
CA VAL A 153 21.71 -9.28 25.53
C VAL A 153 21.46 -7.79 25.75
N GLN A 154 21.84 -7.22 26.91
CA GLN A 154 21.68 -5.79 27.18
C GLN A 154 22.61 -4.97 26.29
N GLU A 155 23.89 -5.34 26.22
CA GLU A 155 24.88 -4.71 25.35
C GLU A 155 24.48 -4.86 23.88
N LEU A 156 24.00 -6.05 23.48
CA LEU A 156 23.60 -6.34 22.10
C LEU A 156 22.41 -5.47 21.63
N PHE A 157 21.33 -5.40 22.40
CA PHE A 157 20.14 -4.63 22.00
C PHE A 157 20.39 -3.12 22.04
N LYS A 158 21.25 -2.63 22.95
CA LYS A 158 21.71 -1.23 22.94
C LYS A 158 22.53 -0.90 21.70
N ILE A 159 23.41 -1.82 21.27
CA ILE A 159 24.14 -1.68 20.00
C ILE A 159 23.15 -1.67 18.83
N TRP A 160 22.18 -2.58 18.83
CA TRP A 160 21.20 -2.65 17.75
C TRP A 160 20.36 -1.37 17.63
N GLY A 161 19.86 -0.83 18.76
CA GLY A 161 19.16 0.46 18.78
C GLY A 161 20.00 1.61 18.22
N ASP A 162 21.27 1.72 18.62
CA ASP A 162 22.21 2.69 18.03
C ASP A 162 22.38 2.51 16.52
N LEU A 163 22.47 1.27 16.04
CA LEU A 163 22.57 0.99 14.61
C LEU A 163 21.28 1.33 13.85
N CYS A 164 20.11 1.13 14.45
CA CYS A 164 18.83 1.54 13.86
C CYS A 164 18.76 3.07 13.70
N ILE A 165 19.15 3.81 14.75
CA ILE A 165 19.06 5.27 14.79
C ILE A 165 20.13 5.95 13.93
N ASN A 166 21.35 5.39 13.88
CA ASN A 166 22.53 6.09 13.34
C ASN A 166 23.20 5.40 12.16
N TYR A 167 22.87 4.14 11.85
CA TYR A 167 23.58 3.36 10.83
C TYR A 167 22.66 2.53 9.93
N GLY A 168 21.36 2.81 9.92
CA GLY A 168 20.41 2.28 8.96
C GLY A 168 20.05 0.80 9.14
N ALA A 169 20.32 0.22 10.32
CA ALA A 169 19.82 -1.11 10.64
C ALA A 169 18.29 -1.13 10.74
N GLN A 170 17.70 -2.28 10.45
CA GLN A 170 16.26 -2.53 10.66
C GLN A 170 16.04 -3.18 12.03
N SER A 171 14.88 -2.91 12.63
CA SER A 171 14.45 -3.47 13.91
C SER A 171 13.41 -4.58 13.70
N ILE A 172 13.35 -5.56 14.61
CA ILE A 172 12.20 -6.50 14.67
C ILE A 172 10.96 -5.81 15.27
N PHE A 173 11.17 -4.77 16.08
CA PHE A 173 10.10 -3.93 16.61
C PHE A 173 9.71 -2.90 15.54
N THR A 174 8.52 -3.10 14.96
CA THR A 174 8.03 -2.26 13.86
C THR A 174 7.29 -1.06 14.43
N PHE A 175 8.02 0.02 14.70
CA PHE A 175 7.46 1.29 15.15
C PHE A 175 6.93 2.11 13.96
N ASN A 176 5.73 2.66 14.11
CA ASN A 176 5.20 3.69 13.23
C ASN A 176 4.86 4.95 14.01
N ILE A 177 4.99 6.10 13.35
CA ILE A 177 4.48 7.39 13.84
C ILE A 177 3.52 7.90 12.78
N GLY A 178 2.23 7.91 13.12
CA GLY A 178 1.13 8.17 12.20
C GLY A 178 -0.04 8.87 12.88
N ARG A 179 -1.13 9.09 12.13
CA ARG A 179 -2.36 9.69 12.66
C ARG A 179 -3.04 8.72 13.63
N ASP A 180 -3.58 9.22 14.73
CA ASP A 180 -4.31 8.38 15.70
C ASP A 180 -5.69 8.00 15.14
N TYR A 181 -5.96 6.70 14.98
CA TYR A 181 -7.25 6.20 14.47
C TYR A 181 -8.45 6.54 15.35
N THR A 182 -8.25 6.84 16.64
CA THR A 182 -9.34 7.25 17.55
C THR A 182 -9.59 8.75 17.54
N ASP A 183 -8.56 9.54 17.20
CA ASP A 183 -8.61 11.00 17.10
C ASP A 183 -7.72 11.49 15.94
N GLY A 184 -8.31 11.61 14.74
CA GLY A 184 -7.60 11.98 13.51
C GLY A 184 -6.98 13.39 13.52
N THR A 185 -7.08 14.13 14.62
CA THR A 185 -6.44 15.44 14.83
C THR A 185 -5.06 15.35 15.50
N ARG A 186 -4.60 14.16 15.90
CA ARG A 186 -3.32 13.96 16.60
C ARG A 186 -2.47 12.87 15.93
N TYR A 187 -1.17 12.92 16.19
CA TYR A 187 -0.23 11.85 15.89
C TYR A 187 -0.06 10.92 17.11
N CYS A 188 0.23 9.66 16.85
CA CYS A 188 0.55 8.65 17.87
C CYS A 188 1.76 7.80 17.46
N ILE A 189 2.24 7.00 18.42
CA ILE A 189 3.20 5.92 18.15
C ILE A 189 2.42 4.60 18.15
N GLU A 190 2.75 3.74 17.21
CA GLU A 190 2.20 2.41 17.05
C GLU A 190 3.34 1.38 17.03
N LEU A 191 3.11 0.21 17.61
CA LEU A 191 4.03 -0.92 17.56
C LEU A 191 3.29 -2.13 17.00
N TYR A 192 3.70 -2.53 15.80
CA TYR A 192 3.21 -3.72 15.13
C TYR A 192 4.06 -4.94 15.46
N GLY A 193 3.44 -6.11 15.38
CA GLY A 193 4.17 -7.37 15.37
C GLY A 193 5.10 -7.47 14.15
N ALA A 194 6.20 -8.18 14.30
CA ALA A 194 7.04 -8.59 13.20
C ALA A 194 6.27 -9.53 12.26
N ASN A 195 6.34 -9.23 10.97
CA ASN A 195 5.83 -10.08 9.89
C ASN A 195 6.95 -10.72 9.07
N ASP A 196 8.17 -10.20 9.20
CA ASP A 196 9.36 -10.61 8.47
C ASP A 196 10.50 -10.98 9.42
N PHE A 197 11.36 -11.89 8.99
CA PHE A 197 12.56 -12.30 9.67
C PHE A 197 13.68 -12.59 8.67
N LEU A 198 14.59 -11.63 8.48
CA LEU A 198 15.67 -11.63 7.48
C LEU A 198 15.19 -11.73 6.02
N GLY A 199 14.16 -10.98 5.64
CA GLY A 199 13.61 -10.98 4.28
C GLY A 199 12.82 -12.24 3.96
N THR A 200 12.22 -12.84 4.98
CA THR A 200 11.37 -14.03 4.90
C THR A 200 10.15 -13.83 5.80
N SER A 201 8.95 -14.11 5.28
CA SER A 201 7.72 -13.98 6.08
C SER A 201 7.70 -14.97 7.26
N LEU A 202 7.38 -14.48 8.46
CA LEU A 202 7.15 -15.29 9.66
C LEU A 202 5.92 -16.19 9.52
N LYS A 203 4.96 -15.84 8.67
CA LYS A 203 3.81 -16.70 8.36
C LYS A 203 4.22 -18.02 7.72
N ASP A 204 5.22 -17.96 6.85
CA ASP A 204 5.62 -19.08 6.01
C ASP A 204 6.90 -19.76 6.50
N ILE A 205 7.43 -19.38 7.68
CA ILE A 205 8.60 -20.01 8.27
C ILE A 205 8.21 -21.22 9.12
N LYS A 206 8.64 -22.40 8.67
CA LYS A 206 8.46 -23.70 9.33
C LYS A 206 9.74 -24.52 9.21
N ASP A 207 10.00 -25.44 10.13
CA ASP A 207 11.24 -26.24 10.19
C ASP A 207 11.67 -26.82 8.83
N ASP A 208 10.72 -27.25 8.00
CA ASP A 208 10.94 -27.90 6.71
C ASP A 208 10.64 -27.00 5.49
N SER A 209 10.41 -25.70 5.70
CA SER A 209 10.09 -24.75 4.64
C SER A 209 11.34 -24.26 3.88
N SER A 210 11.16 -23.93 2.60
CA SER A 210 12.16 -23.20 1.81
C SER A 210 12.52 -21.84 2.42
N ASN A 211 11.58 -21.22 3.12
CA ASN A 211 11.72 -19.95 3.83
C ASN A 211 12.68 -20.05 5.02
N CYS A 212 12.53 -21.08 5.86
CA CYS A 212 13.50 -21.41 6.91
C CYS A 212 14.91 -21.61 6.32
N SER A 213 14.99 -22.33 5.20
CA SER A 213 16.26 -22.56 4.50
C SER A 213 16.87 -21.27 3.93
N ALA A 214 16.04 -20.34 3.45
CA ALA A 214 16.48 -19.04 2.92
C ALA A 214 17.02 -18.13 4.03
N ALA A 215 16.32 -18.03 5.16
CA ALA A 215 16.77 -17.28 6.33
C ALA A 215 18.11 -17.84 6.90
N ASN A 216 18.24 -19.17 6.97
CA ASN A 216 19.51 -19.82 7.31
C ASN A 216 20.62 -19.45 6.31
N ALA A 217 20.34 -19.56 5.01
CA ALA A 217 21.33 -19.27 3.96
C ALA A 217 21.86 -17.84 4.05
N ILE A 218 20.98 -16.86 4.29
CA ILE A 218 21.37 -15.46 4.51
C ILE A 218 22.34 -15.35 5.68
N ALA A 219 21.98 -15.86 6.86
CA ALA A 219 22.86 -15.75 8.02
C ALA A 219 24.18 -16.49 7.83
N ARG A 220 24.16 -17.71 7.28
CA ARG A 220 25.37 -18.46 6.92
C ARG A 220 26.28 -17.63 6.02
N ASP A 221 25.72 -17.09 4.94
CA ASP A 221 26.52 -16.39 3.95
C ASP A 221 27.09 -15.08 4.50
N MET A 222 26.36 -14.38 5.38
CA MET A 222 26.91 -13.23 6.12
C MET A 222 28.04 -13.65 7.08
N HIS A 223 27.92 -14.75 7.82
CA HIS A 223 29.02 -15.24 8.68
C HIS A 223 30.26 -15.62 7.87
N ARG A 224 30.07 -16.16 6.66
CA ARG A 224 31.17 -16.45 5.72
C ARG A 224 31.85 -15.18 5.21
N VAL A 225 31.14 -14.06 5.09
CA VAL A 225 31.76 -12.75 4.81
C VAL A 225 32.74 -12.35 5.91
N MET A 226 32.44 -12.69 7.16
CA MET A 226 33.31 -12.45 8.32
C MET A 226 34.41 -13.50 8.50
N GLY A 227 34.50 -14.49 7.61
CA GLY A 227 35.60 -15.46 7.56
C GLY A 227 35.34 -16.80 8.25
N ASP A 228 34.12 -17.06 8.71
CA ASP A 228 33.75 -18.40 9.16
C ASP A 228 33.80 -19.41 8.02
N ASP A 229 34.21 -20.64 8.32
CA ASP A 229 34.04 -21.75 7.38
C ASP A 229 32.55 -22.10 7.20
N TYR A 230 32.24 -22.84 6.14
CA TYR A 230 30.86 -23.16 5.78
C TYR A 230 30.11 -23.90 6.89
N GLU A 231 30.74 -24.87 7.56
CA GLU A 231 30.07 -25.71 8.57
C GLU A 231 29.75 -24.88 9.82
N THR A 232 30.71 -24.06 10.26
CA THR A 232 30.53 -23.13 11.39
C THR A 232 29.42 -22.12 11.09
N ALA A 233 29.47 -21.49 9.92
CA ALA A 233 28.49 -20.49 9.50
C ALA A 233 27.07 -21.09 9.35
N ASP A 234 26.96 -22.30 8.79
CA ASP A 234 25.69 -22.98 8.60
C ASP A 234 25.07 -23.41 9.94
N GLU A 235 25.88 -23.87 10.89
CA GLU A 235 25.40 -24.14 12.26
C GLU A 235 24.87 -22.86 12.92
N LYS A 236 25.58 -21.73 12.82
CA LYS A 236 25.10 -20.44 13.35
C LYS A 236 23.79 -19.99 12.72
N GLY A 237 23.65 -20.17 11.40
CA GLY A 237 22.41 -19.86 10.68
C GLY A 237 21.25 -20.77 11.11
N ARG A 238 21.49 -22.09 11.22
CA ARG A 238 20.47 -23.05 11.68
C ARG A 238 20.00 -22.76 13.10
N GLN A 239 20.93 -22.46 14.00
CA GLN A 239 20.59 -22.10 15.39
C GLN A 239 19.76 -20.80 15.46
N MET A 240 20.08 -19.84 14.59
CA MET A 240 19.40 -18.55 14.52
C MET A 240 17.93 -18.70 14.07
N VAL A 241 17.64 -19.57 13.10
CA VAL A 241 16.27 -19.75 12.59
C VAL A 241 15.30 -20.30 13.65
N TYR A 242 15.78 -20.98 14.70
CA TYR A 242 14.92 -21.38 15.82
C TYR A 242 14.27 -20.17 16.52
N LEU A 243 14.91 -18.99 16.55
CA LEU A 243 14.25 -17.78 17.03
C LEU A 243 13.02 -17.45 16.18
N ALA A 244 13.16 -17.50 14.86
CA ALA A 244 12.07 -17.20 13.93
C ALA A 244 10.89 -18.17 14.11
N ILE A 245 11.20 -19.46 14.26
CA ILE A 245 10.21 -20.52 14.47
C ILE A 245 9.50 -20.32 15.81
N ASP A 246 10.23 -20.03 16.88
CA ASP A 246 9.64 -19.79 18.20
C ASP A 246 8.73 -18.56 18.19
N ILE A 247 9.14 -17.47 17.53
CA ILE A 247 8.31 -16.27 17.35
C ILE A 247 7.07 -16.59 16.50
N ALA A 248 7.23 -17.24 15.36
CA ALA A 248 6.13 -17.59 14.47
C ALA A 248 5.11 -18.51 15.15
N ASN A 249 5.55 -19.50 15.93
CA ASN A 249 4.69 -20.40 16.68
C ASN A 249 3.92 -19.71 17.81
N ALA A 250 4.45 -18.60 18.33
CA ALA A 250 3.80 -17.78 19.35
C ALA A 250 2.91 -16.67 18.78
N THR A 251 2.87 -16.50 17.45
CA THR A 251 2.14 -15.44 16.76
C THR A 251 0.92 -16.01 16.05
N ASP A 252 -0.20 -15.28 16.05
CA ASP A 252 -1.30 -15.56 15.11
C ASP A 252 -0.99 -14.91 13.76
N THR A 253 -0.09 -15.54 12.98
CA THR A 253 0.38 -15.01 11.69
C THR A 253 -0.69 -14.98 10.59
N GLU A 254 -1.89 -15.49 10.86
CA GLU A 254 -3.05 -15.40 9.99
C GLU A 254 -3.98 -14.22 10.35
N HIS A 255 -3.77 -13.59 11.51
CA HIS A 255 -4.58 -12.47 11.96
C HIS A 255 -4.02 -11.15 11.45
N ASN A 256 -4.79 -10.52 10.57
CA ASN A 256 -4.56 -9.15 10.13
C ASN A 256 -5.53 -8.25 10.91
N MET A 257 -4.99 -7.35 11.75
CA MET A 257 -5.80 -6.52 12.64
C MET A 257 -6.63 -5.49 11.88
N THR A 258 -7.96 -5.58 11.97
CA THR A 258 -8.89 -4.63 11.33
C THR A 258 -8.79 -3.22 11.90
N LEU A 259 -9.27 -2.21 11.15
CA LEU A 259 -9.38 -0.83 11.67
C LEU A 259 -10.25 -0.77 12.95
N GLU A 260 -11.33 -1.54 13.03
CA GLU A 260 -12.15 -1.62 14.25
C GLU A 260 -11.35 -2.17 15.45
N GLU A 261 -10.50 -3.18 15.24
CA GLU A 261 -9.61 -3.72 16.27
C GLU A 261 -8.51 -2.72 16.65
N MET A 262 -7.96 -1.98 15.69
CA MET A 262 -7.01 -0.89 15.95
C MET A 262 -7.64 0.20 16.81
N ILE A 263 -8.86 0.64 16.49
CA ILE A 263 -9.62 1.63 17.26
C ILE A 263 -9.96 1.10 18.66
N ALA A 264 -10.29 -0.19 18.77
CA ALA A 264 -10.60 -0.83 20.04
C ALA A 264 -9.36 -1.11 20.89
N THR A 265 -8.16 -1.05 20.31
CA THR A 265 -6.90 -1.28 21.02
C THR A 265 -6.67 -0.14 22.02
N PRO A 266 -6.60 -0.43 23.32
CA PRO A 266 -6.36 0.60 24.32
C PRO A 266 -4.93 1.14 24.17
N LYS A 267 -4.78 2.46 24.31
CA LYS A 267 -3.46 3.08 24.40
C LYS A 267 -2.73 2.59 25.66
N THR A 268 -1.53 2.08 25.48
CA THR A 268 -0.63 1.56 26.52
C THR A 268 0.34 2.64 26.97
N SER A 269 0.66 2.67 28.27
CA SER A 269 1.70 3.56 28.78
C SER A 269 3.11 3.04 28.45
N PHE A 270 4.08 3.93 28.26
CA PHE A 270 5.47 3.49 28.00
C PHE A 270 6.04 2.62 29.12
N ALA A 271 5.71 2.90 30.38
CA ALA A 271 6.12 2.06 31.50
C ALA A 271 5.54 0.64 31.46
N GLU A 272 4.33 0.48 30.91
CA GLU A 272 3.72 -0.84 30.71
C GLU A 272 4.37 -1.58 29.54
N LEU A 273 4.68 -0.89 28.43
CA LEU A 273 5.51 -1.46 27.36
C LEU A 273 6.85 -1.95 27.88
N ASP A 274 7.57 -1.12 28.64
CA ASP A 274 8.86 -1.48 29.22
C ASP A 274 8.73 -2.64 30.23
N SER A 275 7.57 -2.76 30.90
CA SER A 275 7.27 -3.93 31.75
C SER A 275 6.98 -5.21 30.94
N ILE A 276 6.40 -5.11 29.74
CA ILE A 276 6.26 -6.24 28.81
C ILE A 276 7.66 -6.67 28.35
N MET A 277 8.52 -5.70 28.05
CA MET A 277 9.90 -5.87 27.60
C MET A 277 10.92 -5.94 28.74
N SER A 278 10.51 -6.52 29.87
CA SER A 278 11.28 -6.53 31.12
C SER A 278 12.65 -7.22 31.07
N ASN A 279 12.95 -7.98 30.01
CA ASN A 279 14.28 -8.53 29.78
C ASN A 279 15.25 -7.50 29.15
N LEU A 280 14.82 -6.28 28.85
CA LEU A 280 15.67 -5.17 28.41
C LEU A 280 15.61 -4.03 29.44
N ASP A 281 16.78 -3.46 29.75
CA ASP A 281 16.90 -2.30 30.62
C ASP A 281 16.61 -1.00 29.86
N GLY A 282 15.68 -0.19 30.37
CA GLY A 282 15.39 1.15 29.88
C GLY A 282 14.15 1.21 28.99
N SER A 283 13.98 2.34 28.29
CA SER A 283 12.84 2.52 27.39
C SER A 283 13.09 1.87 26.03
N LEU A 284 12.21 0.96 25.62
CA LEU A 284 12.31 0.34 24.28
C LEU A 284 12.19 1.39 23.17
N VAL A 285 11.24 2.33 23.33
CA VAL A 285 10.99 3.39 22.34
C VAL A 285 12.19 4.31 22.21
N GLU A 286 12.76 4.77 23.33
CA GLU A 286 13.96 5.63 23.25
C GLU A 286 15.16 4.90 22.65
N MET A 287 15.29 3.59 22.91
CA MET A 287 16.37 2.77 22.39
C MET A 287 16.35 2.64 20.86
N PHE A 288 15.16 2.51 20.26
CA PHE A 288 15.03 2.21 18.82
C PHE A 288 14.51 3.37 17.97
N VAL A 289 13.81 4.33 18.56
CA VAL A 289 13.19 5.46 17.86
C VAL A 289 13.87 6.78 18.19
N GLY A 290 14.33 6.96 19.43
CA GLY A 290 14.92 8.22 19.93
C GLY A 290 13.99 8.98 20.89
N ASP A 291 14.16 10.30 21.01
CA ASP A 291 13.42 11.15 21.97
C ASP A 291 11.96 11.39 21.55
N ALA A 292 11.15 10.32 21.57
CA ALA A 292 9.75 10.32 21.18
C ALA A 292 8.80 10.20 22.38
N VAL A 293 9.24 9.56 23.47
CA VAL A 293 8.42 9.29 24.66
C VAL A 293 7.88 10.57 25.30
N SER A 294 8.68 11.64 25.30
CA SER A 294 8.30 12.92 25.92
C SER A 294 7.24 13.70 25.14
N LYS A 295 6.96 13.31 23.88
CA LYS A 295 6.10 14.05 22.93
C LYS A 295 4.68 13.49 22.81
N THR A 296 4.40 12.34 23.40
CA THR A 296 3.07 11.72 23.39
C THR A 296 2.74 11.07 24.73
N ASP A 297 1.46 10.76 24.94
CA ASP A 297 0.92 10.23 26.21
C ASP A 297 0.94 8.69 26.30
N GLY A 298 1.35 7.99 25.24
CA GLY A 298 1.46 6.55 25.19
C GLY A 298 1.67 6.00 23.77
N ILE A 299 1.46 4.69 23.63
CA ILE A 299 1.69 3.91 22.41
C ILE A 299 0.56 2.90 22.21
N TYR A 300 0.19 2.60 20.97
CA TYR A 300 -0.68 1.47 20.65
C TYR A 300 0.17 0.24 20.34
N ILE A 301 -0.11 -0.90 20.99
CA ILE A 301 0.59 -2.16 20.76
C ILE A 301 -0.40 -3.13 20.12
N TYR A 302 -0.14 -3.51 18.87
CA TYR A 302 -1.09 -4.32 18.10
C TYR A 302 -0.88 -5.83 18.24
N ASP A 303 0.32 -6.28 18.60
CA ASP A 303 0.56 -7.69 18.94
C ASP A 303 1.31 -7.84 20.27
N PRO A 304 0.62 -7.63 21.41
CA PRO A 304 1.25 -7.73 22.72
C PRO A 304 1.68 -9.16 23.08
N GLU A 305 1.09 -10.20 22.47
CA GLU A 305 1.46 -11.59 22.75
C GLU A 305 2.73 -11.99 22.01
N GLN A 306 2.87 -11.62 20.73
CA GLN A 306 4.14 -11.78 20.03
C GLN A 306 5.25 -10.96 20.71
N LEU A 307 4.96 -9.74 21.16
CA LEU A 307 5.94 -8.93 21.87
C LEU A 307 6.44 -9.61 23.15
N LYS A 308 5.56 -10.26 23.92
CA LYS A 308 5.95 -11.08 25.08
C LYS A 308 6.80 -12.28 24.67
N ALA A 309 6.44 -12.97 23.59
CA ALA A 309 7.21 -14.11 23.09
C ALA A 309 8.62 -13.69 22.66
N VAL A 310 8.75 -12.55 21.97
CA VAL A 310 10.05 -11.95 21.65
C VAL A 310 10.82 -11.65 22.94
N ASN A 311 10.20 -10.99 23.93
CA ASN A 311 10.84 -10.71 25.21
C ASN A 311 11.35 -11.98 25.91
N GLU A 312 10.57 -13.06 25.94
CA GLU A 312 10.98 -14.36 26.52
C GLU A 312 12.23 -14.95 25.86
N LEU A 313 12.43 -14.67 24.57
CA LEU A 313 13.61 -15.10 23.81
C LEU A 313 14.83 -14.18 24.00
N ILE A 314 14.66 -12.96 24.51
CA ILE A 314 15.77 -12.03 24.81
C ILE A 314 16.44 -12.46 26.11
N THR A 315 17.37 -13.41 26.00
CA THR A 315 18.14 -13.96 27.13
C THR A 315 19.57 -14.27 26.71
N ASP A 316 20.49 -14.32 27.67
CA ASP A 316 21.89 -14.67 27.40
C ASP A 316 22.04 -16.10 26.84
N GLU A 317 21.09 -17.00 27.10
CA GLU A 317 21.04 -18.34 26.49
C GLU A 317 20.87 -18.27 24.97
N ASN A 318 20.09 -17.30 24.48
CA ASN A 318 19.86 -17.06 23.06
C ASN A 318 20.81 -16.01 22.47
N LEU A 319 21.83 -15.56 23.20
CA LEU A 319 22.70 -14.45 22.78
C LEU A 319 23.32 -14.68 21.40
N GLU A 320 23.87 -15.88 21.14
CA GLU A 320 24.49 -16.17 19.84
C GLU A 320 23.48 -16.17 18.69
N LYS A 321 22.24 -16.59 18.94
CA LYS A 321 21.16 -16.56 17.96
C LYS A 321 20.78 -15.11 17.63
N TRP A 322 20.64 -14.26 18.66
CA TRP A 322 20.36 -12.84 18.48
C TRP A 322 21.51 -12.10 17.80
N ARG A 323 22.77 -12.38 18.17
CA ARG A 323 23.94 -11.83 17.48
C ARG A 323 23.88 -12.19 16.01
N SER A 324 23.64 -13.46 15.69
CA SER A 324 23.53 -13.95 14.31
C SER A 324 22.42 -13.25 13.53
N TYR A 325 21.23 -13.11 14.10
CA TYR A 325 20.09 -12.41 13.48
C TYR A 325 20.42 -10.93 13.19
N ILE A 326 20.84 -10.19 14.20
CA ILE A 326 21.11 -8.75 14.10
C ILE A 326 22.27 -8.47 13.15
N PHE A 327 23.34 -9.26 13.26
CA PHE A 327 24.51 -9.18 12.38
C PHE A 327 24.14 -9.47 10.92
N ALA A 328 23.44 -10.57 10.66
CA ALA A 328 23.08 -10.96 9.31
C ALA A 328 22.13 -9.95 8.66
N GLY A 329 21.14 -9.45 9.41
CA GLY A 329 20.23 -8.42 8.94
C GLY A 329 20.94 -7.12 8.61
N TYR A 330 21.84 -6.67 9.51
CA TYR A 330 22.62 -5.46 9.30
C TYR A 330 23.55 -5.58 8.08
N LEU A 331 24.35 -6.66 7.99
CA LEU A 331 25.30 -6.81 6.90
C LEU A 331 24.62 -7.06 5.55
N LYS A 332 23.48 -7.77 5.52
CA LYS A 332 22.69 -7.93 4.29
C LYS A 332 22.22 -6.59 3.76
N GLU A 333 21.61 -5.76 4.61
CA GLU A 333 21.11 -4.43 4.24
C GLU A 333 22.25 -3.49 3.83
N MET A 334 23.35 -3.47 4.58
CA MET A 334 24.49 -2.60 4.30
C MET A 334 25.38 -3.11 3.16
N GLY A 335 25.22 -4.36 2.75
CA GLY A 335 26.05 -5.02 1.73
C GLY A 335 26.02 -4.33 0.37
N MET A 336 24.92 -3.65 0.04
CA MET A 336 24.79 -2.86 -1.20
C MET A 336 25.82 -1.73 -1.32
N TYR A 337 26.36 -1.26 -0.19
CA TYR A 337 27.36 -0.18 -0.14
C TYR A 337 28.80 -0.67 -0.22
N ILE A 338 29.03 -1.97 -0.05
CA ILE A 338 30.35 -2.60 -0.03
C ILE A 338 30.41 -3.95 -0.80
N PRO A 339 29.81 -4.05 -1.98
CA PRO A 339 29.69 -5.30 -2.72
C PRO A 339 31.03 -5.79 -3.28
N GLU A 340 32.03 -4.94 -3.50
CA GLU A 340 33.33 -5.31 -4.07
C GLU A 340 34.27 -5.95 -3.03
N SER A 341 34.09 -5.62 -1.75
CA SER A 341 34.86 -6.14 -0.62
C SER A 341 34.79 -7.67 -0.49
N ASN A 342 33.68 -8.28 -0.93
CA ASN A 342 33.42 -9.70 -0.78
C ASN A 342 32.53 -10.25 -1.89
N SER A 343 32.90 -11.40 -2.49
CA SER A 343 32.13 -12.02 -3.57
C SER A 343 30.71 -12.42 -3.17
N ILE A 344 30.48 -12.80 -1.91
CA ILE A 344 29.13 -13.16 -1.41
C ILE A 344 28.24 -11.91 -1.41
N LEU A 345 28.71 -10.79 -0.86
CA LEU A 345 27.96 -9.53 -0.86
C LEU A 345 27.64 -9.08 -2.29
N ARG A 346 28.58 -9.27 -3.21
CA ARG A 346 28.40 -9.00 -4.63
C ARG A 346 27.31 -9.84 -5.28
N ASP A 347 27.15 -11.10 -4.85
CA ASP A 347 26.12 -12.00 -5.38
C ASP A 347 24.73 -11.64 -4.86
N TYR A 348 24.64 -11.11 -3.63
CA TYR A 348 23.42 -10.53 -3.07
C TYR A 348 23.04 -9.17 -3.67
N ASN A 349 24.00 -8.45 -4.28
CA ASN A 349 23.80 -7.11 -4.83
C ASN A 349 24.28 -7.04 -6.29
N PRO A 350 23.73 -7.85 -7.21
CA PRO A 350 24.26 -7.95 -8.58
C PRO A 350 24.14 -6.64 -9.36
N GLU A 351 23.10 -5.84 -9.09
CA GLU A 351 22.80 -4.56 -9.74
C GLU A 351 23.83 -3.48 -9.43
N SER A 352 24.53 -3.57 -8.29
CA SER A 352 25.60 -2.64 -7.92
C SER A 352 26.81 -2.62 -8.89
N LYS A 353 26.85 -3.55 -9.85
CA LYS A 353 27.93 -3.69 -10.85
C LYS A 353 27.80 -2.74 -12.03
N GLU A 354 26.59 -2.26 -12.31
CA GLU A 354 26.29 -1.51 -13.52
C GLU A 354 25.82 -0.09 -13.18
N LYS A 355 26.22 0.86 -14.01
CA LYS A 355 25.63 2.19 -13.97
C LYS A 355 24.25 2.10 -14.59
N ASP A 356 23.28 1.81 -13.75
CA ASP A 356 21.89 1.66 -14.14
C ASP A 356 21.08 2.88 -13.65
N GLU A 357 20.55 3.64 -14.61
CA GLU A 357 19.74 4.82 -14.33
C GLU A 357 18.44 4.47 -13.60
N LYS A 358 17.86 3.29 -13.86
CA LYS A 358 16.64 2.80 -13.18
C LYS A 358 16.91 2.52 -11.71
N VAL A 359 18.02 1.82 -11.41
CA VAL A 359 18.41 1.51 -10.04
C VAL A 359 18.70 2.79 -9.25
N ALA A 360 19.39 3.76 -9.87
CA ALA A 360 19.66 5.06 -9.24
C ALA A 360 18.37 5.87 -9.02
N ALA A 361 17.46 5.89 -9.99
CA ALA A 361 16.17 6.57 -9.84
C ALA A 361 15.31 5.92 -8.75
N PHE A 362 15.24 4.59 -8.70
CA PHE A 362 14.54 3.84 -7.66
C PHE A 362 15.09 4.16 -6.26
N ALA A 363 16.42 4.21 -6.11
CA ALA A 363 17.05 4.66 -4.87
C ALA A 363 16.60 6.07 -4.48
N VAL A 364 16.58 7.02 -5.42
CA VAL A 364 16.11 8.39 -5.15
C VAL A 364 14.65 8.41 -4.69
N VAL A 365 13.75 7.64 -5.32
CA VAL A 365 12.36 7.53 -4.87
C VAL A 365 12.26 7.02 -3.43
N ASN A 366 13.04 5.99 -3.07
CA ASN A 366 13.03 5.40 -1.73
C ASN A 366 13.48 6.36 -0.63
N TYR A 367 14.44 7.25 -0.92
CA TYR A 367 14.98 8.18 0.07
C TYR A 367 14.30 9.56 0.03
N LEU A 368 13.90 10.04 -1.14
CA LEU A 368 13.40 11.40 -1.37
C LEU A 368 11.95 11.40 -1.91
N GLY A 369 11.15 10.39 -1.59
CA GLY A 369 9.77 10.24 -2.10
C GLY A 369 8.89 11.48 -1.93
N THR A 370 9.01 12.20 -0.80
CA THR A 370 8.29 13.48 -0.60
C THR A 370 8.72 14.55 -1.60
N ALA A 371 10.04 14.71 -1.84
CA ALA A 371 10.53 15.67 -2.83
C ALA A 371 10.09 15.30 -4.26
N ILE A 372 10.07 14.00 -4.58
CA ILE A 372 9.56 13.49 -5.86
C ILE A 372 8.07 13.78 -6.03
N SER A 373 7.27 13.55 -4.99
CA SER A 373 5.83 13.88 -4.96
C SER A 373 5.59 15.36 -5.25
N GLU A 374 6.33 16.25 -4.59
CA GLU A 374 6.22 17.70 -4.80
C GLU A 374 6.64 18.14 -6.20
N LEU A 375 7.77 17.63 -6.73
CA LEU A 375 8.23 17.92 -8.08
C LEU A 375 7.24 17.41 -9.15
N TYR A 376 6.64 16.25 -8.92
CA TYR A 376 5.59 15.72 -9.79
C TYR A 376 4.36 16.63 -9.77
N ALA A 377 3.90 17.04 -8.58
CA ALA A 377 2.79 17.98 -8.45
C ALA A 377 3.07 19.31 -9.16
N GLU A 378 4.27 19.88 -9.02
CA GLU A 378 4.66 21.11 -9.70
C GLU A 378 4.58 21.02 -11.23
N ARG A 379 4.95 19.87 -11.80
CA ARG A 379 4.91 19.65 -13.25
C ARG A 379 3.52 19.37 -13.80
N TYR A 380 2.70 18.62 -13.06
CA TYR A 380 1.46 18.03 -13.60
C TYR A 380 0.16 18.57 -13.01
N TYR A 381 0.21 19.35 -11.93
CA TYR A 381 -0.98 20.00 -11.36
C TYR A 381 -1.12 21.45 -11.85
N THR A 382 -1.90 21.64 -12.91
CA THR A 382 -2.08 22.96 -13.54
C THR A 382 -3.23 23.74 -12.89
N PRO A 383 -3.27 25.09 -13.02
CA PRO A 383 -4.41 25.90 -12.58
C PRO A 383 -5.76 25.47 -13.19
N GLU A 384 -5.75 24.95 -14.42
CA GLU A 384 -6.93 24.41 -15.09
C GLU A 384 -7.41 23.10 -14.44
N LEU A 385 -6.48 22.20 -14.08
CA LEU A 385 -6.81 20.99 -13.32
C LEU A 385 -7.37 21.35 -11.95
N ASP A 386 -6.74 22.27 -11.23
CA ASP A 386 -7.20 22.75 -9.92
C ASP A 386 -8.63 23.29 -9.98
N LYS A 387 -8.92 24.19 -10.92
CA LYS A 387 -10.28 24.70 -11.11
C LYS A 387 -11.26 23.60 -11.50
N GLY A 388 -10.83 22.66 -12.35
CA GLY A 388 -11.66 21.55 -12.82
C GLY A 388 -12.06 20.61 -11.69
N ILE A 389 -11.10 20.16 -10.88
CA ILE A 389 -11.37 19.21 -9.80
C ILE A 389 -12.23 19.83 -8.70
N HIS A 390 -12.03 21.11 -8.37
CA HIS A 390 -12.88 21.80 -7.40
C HIS A 390 -14.32 21.94 -7.91
N LYS A 391 -14.52 22.23 -9.20
CA LYS A 391 -15.85 22.25 -9.81
C LYS A 391 -16.53 20.88 -9.75
N LEU A 392 -15.80 19.81 -10.07
CA LEU A 392 -16.31 18.44 -10.00
C LEU A 392 -16.68 18.05 -8.55
N PHE A 393 -15.82 18.40 -7.60
CA PHE A 393 -16.05 18.17 -6.18
C PHE A 393 -17.30 18.89 -5.67
N ASP A 394 -17.47 20.18 -6.00
CA ASP A 394 -18.66 20.96 -5.61
C ASP A 394 -19.96 20.35 -6.17
N GLU A 395 -19.97 19.92 -7.43
CA GLU A 395 -21.12 19.24 -8.04
C GLU A 395 -21.48 17.93 -7.32
N ILE A 396 -20.48 17.16 -6.92
CA ILE A 396 -20.67 15.90 -6.18
C ILE A 396 -21.18 16.17 -4.76
N ILE A 397 -20.65 17.19 -4.06
CA ILE A 397 -21.15 17.61 -2.75
C ILE A 397 -22.62 18.03 -2.83
N GLU A 398 -23.01 18.83 -3.83
CA GLU A 398 -24.41 19.24 -4.04
C GLU A 398 -25.33 18.05 -4.28
N SER A 399 -24.87 17.06 -5.05
CA SER A 399 -25.65 15.84 -5.31
C SER A 399 -25.81 14.97 -4.06
N TYR A 400 -24.75 14.80 -3.25
CA TYR A 400 -24.87 14.14 -1.95
C TYR A 400 -25.81 14.88 -0.99
N ASP A 401 -25.79 16.22 -0.96
CA ASP A 401 -26.72 17.00 -0.13
C ASP A 401 -28.17 16.67 -0.51
N ASP A 402 -28.48 16.66 -1.80
CA ASP A 402 -29.81 16.34 -2.32
C ASP A 402 -30.23 14.89 -1.98
N LEU A 403 -29.34 13.92 -2.16
CA LEU A 403 -29.58 12.52 -1.82
C LEU A 403 -29.82 12.33 -0.31
N ILE A 404 -28.96 12.91 0.53
CA ILE A 404 -29.11 12.88 1.99
C ILE A 404 -30.40 13.58 2.42
N ASN A 405 -30.83 14.65 1.74
CA ASN A 405 -32.09 15.34 2.04
C ASN A 405 -33.33 14.55 1.63
N LYS A 406 -33.24 13.70 0.60
CA LYS A 406 -34.34 12.86 0.10
C LYS A 406 -34.46 11.50 0.77
N ALA A 407 -33.40 11.02 1.42
CA ALA A 407 -33.37 9.76 2.17
C ALA A 407 -34.51 9.68 3.20
N ASP A 408 -35.51 8.84 2.95
CA ASP A 408 -36.76 8.76 3.74
C ASP A 408 -36.60 8.06 5.10
N TRP A 409 -35.54 7.26 5.22
CA TRP A 409 -35.21 6.47 6.39
C TRP A 409 -34.47 7.26 7.48
N LEU A 410 -33.92 8.43 7.17
CA LEU A 410 -33.19 9.26 8.12
C LEU A 410 -34.11 10.10 9.00
N THR A 411 -33.89 10.07 10.32
CA THR A 411 -34.45 11.10 11.21
C THR A 411 -33.90 12.50 10.89
N ALA A 412 -34.63 13.54 11.31
CA ALA A 412 -34.23 14.93 11.08
C ALA A 412 -32.88 15.30 11.74
N ASP A 413 -32.62 14.79 12.95
CA ASP A 413 -31.39 15.09 13.69
C ASP A 413 -30.16 14.44 13.04
N THR A 414 -30.27 13.16 12.67
CA THR A 414 -29.19 12.47 11.95
C THR A 414 -28.94 13.11 10.59
N ARG A 415 -29.99 13.43 9.83
CA ARG A 415 -29.86 14.13 8.54
C ARG A 415 -29.06 15.42 8.68
N LYS A 416 -29.38 16.25 9.67
CA LYS A 416 -28.65 17.49 9.95
C LYS A 416 -27.18 17.21 10.30
N ALA A 417 -26.90 16.14 11.05
CA ALA A 417 -25.54 15.76 11.41
C ALA A 417 -24.74 15.29 10.19
N LEU A 418 -25.32 14.43 9.33
CA LEU A 418 -24.69 13.97 8.10
C LEU A 418 -24.39 15.12 7.14
N LEU A 419 -25.33 16.06 6.96
CA LEU A 419 -25.10 17.25 6.14
C LEU A 419 -24.00 18.16 6.70
N LYS A 420 -23.88 18.26 8.03
CA LYS A 420 -22.75 18.98 8.65
C LYS A 420 -21.42 18.29 8.32
N LYS A 421 -21.37 16.95 8.37
CA LYS A 421 -20.18 16.18 8.00
C LYS A 421 -19.84 16.36 6.52
N LEU A 422 -20.82 16.20 5.63
CA LEU A 422 -20.69 16.38 4.18
C LEU A 422 -20.07 17.73 3.83
N HIS A 423 -20.67 18.83 4.29
CA HIS A 423 -20.17 20.19 4.00
C HIS A 423 -18.86 20.54 4.70
N GLY A 424 -18.41 19.70 5.64
CA GLY A 424 -17.11 19.82 6.29
C GLY A 424 -16.01 19.06 5.56
N ILE A 425 -16.31 18.29 4.51
CA ILE A 425 -15.30 17.53 3.77
C ILE A 425 -14.37 18.49 3.05
N LYS A 426 -13.07 18.30 3.24
CA LYS A 426 -12.03 19.02 2.50
C LYS A 426 -11.49 18.19 1.34
N LEU A 427 -11.28 18.82 0.19
CA LEU A 427 -10.53 18.26 -0.93
C LEU A 427 -9.04 18.59 -0.80
N LEU A 428 -8.19 17.56 -0.88
CA LEU A 428 -6.74 17.66 -0.90
C LEU A 428 -6.21 17.08 -2.21
N THR A 429 -5.26 17.76 -2.85
CA THR A 429 -4.75 17.35 -4.18
C THR A 429 -3.24 17.25 -4.25
N THR A 430 -2.52 18.17 -3.60
CA THR A 430 -1.07 18.28 -3.69
C THR A 430 -0.45 18.34 -2.29
N PRO A 431 0.79 17.86 -2.13
CA PRO A 431 1.56 18.13 -0.92
C PRO A 431 1.80 19.64 -0.77
N THR A 432 1.99 20.08 0.47
CA THR A 432 2.44 21.46 0.73
C THR A 432 3.83 21.66 0.13
N PRO A 433 4.06 22.64 -0.75
CA PRO A 433 5.37 22.84 -1.37
C PRO A 433 6.47 23.07 -0.34
N HIS A 434 7.60 22.39 -0.54
CA HIS A 434 8.78 22.56 0.30
C HIS A 434 9.25 24.01 0.31
N LYS A 435 9.51 24.51 1.51
CA LYS A 435 10.11 25.82 1.70
C LYS A 435 11.63 25.68 1.76
N VAL A 436 12.29 25.97 0.65
CA VAL A 436 13.75 25.92 0.49
C VAL A 436 14.49 26.49 1.69
N ASP A 437 15.22 25.63 2.42
CA ASP A 437 16.18 25.99 3.46
C ASP A 437 17.56 25.40 3.10
N PRO A 438 18.61 26.22 2.93
CA PRO A 438 19.98 25.73 2.66
C PRO A 438 20.53 24.72 3.67
N LYS A 439 19.94 24.60 4.87
CA LYS A 439 20.31 23.55 5.82
C LYS A 439 19.91 22.15 5.33
N ASP A 440 18.87 22.02 4.53
CA ASP A 440 18.40 20.72 4.04
C ASP A 440 19.42 20.08 3.09
N ALA A 441 20.23 20.88 2.38
CA ALA A 441 21.36 20.37 1.58
C ALA A 441 22.35 19.51 2.39
N LYS A 442 22.40 19.68 3.72
CA LYS A 442 23.31 18.92 4.60
C LYS A 442 22.96 17.45 4.73
N VAL A 443 21.75 17.02 4.34
CA VAL A 443 21.41 15.60 4.31
C VAL A 443 22.23 14.87 3.25
N ILE A 444 22.61 15.57 2.17
CA ILE A 444 23.53 15.04 1.17
C ILE A 444 24.93 15.00 1.79
N GLY A 445 25.36 13.78 2.13
CA GLY A 445 26.64 13.48 2.74
C GLY A 445 27.79 13.40 1.74
N ALA A 446 28.90 12.81 2.17
CA ALA A 446 30.11 12.68 1.34
C ALA A 446 29.94 11.68 0.18
N ASP A 447 29.09 10.68 0.34
CA ASP A 447 28.77 9.65 -0.65
C ASP A 447 27.32 9.13 -0.42
N PHE A 448 26.88 8.22 -1.29
CA PHE A 448 25.52 7.66 -1.24
C PHE A 448 25.20 7.00 0.10
N TYR A 449 26.14 6.24 0.70
CA TYR A 449 25.93 5.63 2.02
C TYR A 449 25.61 6.69 3.08
N HIS A 450 26.43 7.73 3.19
CA HIS A 450 26.21 8.77 4.19
C HIS A 450 24.91 9.54 3.95
N SER A 451 24.57 9.83 2.69
CA SER A 451 23.30 10.47 2.35
C SER A 451 22.10 9.61 2.73
N SER A 452 22.11 8.32 2.40
CA SER A 452 21.05 7.37 2.74
C SER A 452 20.79 7.30 4.26
N ILE A 453 21.87 7.29 5.06
CA ILE A 453 21.75 7.30 6.53
C ILE A 453 21.21 8.63 7.05
N ASN A 454 21.74 9.76 6.56
CA ASN A 454 21.29 11.09 6.97
C ASN A 454 19.82 11.34 6.64
N ILE A 455 19.37 10.91 5.46
CA ILE A 455 17.99 11.06 5.01
C ILE A 455 17.07 10.21 5.89
N LYS A 456 17.37 8.92 6.10
CA LYS A 456 16.60 8.06 7.02
C LYS A 456 16.48 8.67 8.42
N LYS A 457 17.58 9.19 8.97
CA LYS A 457 17.61 9.87 10.27
C LYS A 457 16.70 11.09 10.29
N LYS A 458 16.84 11.99 9.29
CA LYS A 458 16.00 13.19 9.17
C LYS A 458 14.52 12.83 9.07
N THR A 459 14.16 11.82 8.28
CA THR A 459 12.77 11.36 8.15
C THR A 459 12.18 10.91 9.48
N THR A 460 12.94 10.15 10.29
CA THR A 460 12.51 9.76 11.64
C THR A 460 12.40 10.97 12.57
N ASP A 461 13.39 11.86 12.58
CA ASP A 461 13.38 13.07 13.40
C ASP A 461 12.17 13.97 13.07
N ASP A 462 11.87 14.18 11.77
CA ASP A 462 10.73 14.95 11.31
C ASP A 462 9.39 14.31 11.76
N LYS A 463 9.29 12.97 11.73
CA LYS A 463 8.12 12.24 12.26
C LYS A 463 7.98 12.41 13.77
N ILE A 464 9.06 12.30 14.52
CA ILE A 464 9.06 12.52 15.98
C ILE A 464 8.62 13.95 16.29
N GLU A 465 9.07 14.94 15.53
CA GLU A 465 8.62 16.33 15.67
C GLU A 465 7.13 16.55 15.38
N LYS A 466 6.43 15.61 14.75
CA LYS A 466 4.97 15.70 14.55
C LYS A 466 4.19 15.27 15.79
N LEU A 467 4.75 14.44 16.67
CA LEU A 467 4.04 13.89 17.83
C LEU A 467 3.47 14.96 18.79
N ASP A 468 4.13 16.11 18.90
CA ASP A 468 3.68 17.23 19.74
C ASP A 468 2.80 18.27 18.99
N LYS A 469 2.47 18.00 17.72
CA LYS A 469 1.67 18.87 16.85
C LYS A 469 0.28 18.28 16.61
N THR A 470 -0.65 19.17 16.27
CA THR A 470 -1.94 18.79 15.70
C THR A 470 -1.74 18.41 14.23
N VAL A 471 -2.43 17.37 13.78
CA VAL A 471 -2.46 16.97 12.37
C VAL A 471 -2.96 18.16 11.55
N SER A 472 -2.23 18.50 10.49
CA SER A 472 -2.68 19.51 9.55
C SER A 472 -3.80 18.93 8.70
N LEU A 473 -4.92 19.66 8.60
CA LEU A 473 -6.01 19.28 7.69
C LEU A 473 -5.67 19.52 6.21
N ASP A 474 -4.48 20.05 5.92
CA ASP A 474 -3.99 20.30 4.57
C ASP A 474 -2.85 19.33 4.21
N GLU A 475 -2.57 18.34 5.07
CA GLU A 475 -1.56 17.30 4.83
C GLU A 475 -2.14 16.10 4.10
N VAL A 476 -1.45 15.69 3.04
CA VAL A 476 -1.74 14.49 2.23
C VAL A 476 -0.94 13.30 2.75
N ASP A 477 -1.53 12.12 2.73
CA ASP A 477 -0.86 10.87 3.14
C ASP A 477 -0.37 10.05 1.92
N MET A 478 -0.85 10.35 0.70
CA MET A 478 -0.39 9.73 -0.54
C MET A 478 0.54 10.67 -1.33
N SER A 479 1.47 10.08 -2.08
CA SER A 479 2.25 10.81 -3.08
C SER A 479 1.35 11.35 -4.19
N ALA A 480 1.64 12.56 -4.69
CA ALA A 480 0.97 13.13 -5.84
C ALA A 480 1.14 12.28 -7.11
N ALA A 481 2.18 11.44 -7.14
CA ALA A 481 2.51 10.55 -8.25
C ALA A 481 1.93 9.13 -8.08
N GLU A 482 1.11 8.86 -7.06
CA GLU A 482 0.37 7.60 -6.96
C GLU A 482 -0.90 7.66 -7.81
N PHE A 483 -1.23 6.60 -8.55
CA PHE A 483 -2.52 6.52 -9.25
C PHE A 483 -3.62 6.07 -8.27
N ASN A 484 -4.01 6.96 -7.35
CA ASN A 484 -4.95 6.60 -6.29
C ASN A 484 -5.76 7.78 -5.74
N ALA A 485 -6.76 7.45 -4.91
CA ALA A 485 -7.56 8.37 -4.12
C ALA A 485 -7.83 7.76 -2.74
N GLN A 486 -8.15 8.59 -1.74
CA GLN A 486 -8.48 8.10 -0.40
C GLN A 486 -9.38 9.06 0.37
N TYR A 487 -10.17 8.51 1.28
CA TYR A 487 -10.82 9.25 2.37
C TYR A 487 -10.02 9.13 3.67
N LEU A 488 -9.78 10.26 4.32
CA LEU A 488 -9.11 10.35 5.60
C LEU A 488 -10.14 10.57 6.71
N PRO A 489 -10.08 9.82 7.84
CA PRO A 489 -11.00 9.97 8.97
C PRO A 489 -11.08 11.39 9.55
N SER A 490 -10.08 12.25 9.31
CA SER A 490 -10.12 13.71 9.59
C SER A 490 -11.12 14.50 8.73
N ASN A 491 -12.03 13.82 8.04
CA ASN A 491 -13.05 14.36 7.16
C ASN A 491 -12.46 15.09 5.95
N CYS A 492 -11.50 14.45 5.28
CA CYS A 492 -10.85 14.96 4.08
C CYS A 492 -10.84 13.86 3.01
N ILE A 493 -10.91 14.23 1.74
CA ILE A 493 -10.57 13.34 0.63
C ILE A 493 -9.25 13.81 0.01
N ASN A 494 -8.42 12.88 -0.41
CA ASN A 494 -7.18 13.17 -1.13
C ASN A 494 -7.23 12.50 -2.51
N ILE A 495 -7.26 13.34 -3.56
CA ILE A 495 -7.23 12.92 -4.96
C ILE A 495 -5.85 13.26 -5.51
N THR A 496 -5.05 12.25 -5.86
CA THR A 496 -3.66 12.46 -6.32
C THR A 496 -3.57 13.17 -7.67
N VAL A 497 -2.44 13.81 -7.95
CA VAL A 497 -2.22 14.46 -9.24
C VAL A 497 -2.21 13.46 -10.39
N ALA A 498 -1.64 12.27 -10.18
CA ALA A 498 -1.56 11.24 -11.21
C ALA A 498 -2.94 10.67 -11.59
N ILE A 499 -3.86 10.41 -10.63
CA ILE A 499 -5.21 9.95 -10.99
C ILE A 499 -6.05 11.04 -11.69
N MET A 500 -5.70 12.31 -11.52
CA MET A 500 -6.36 13.44 -12.21
C MET A 500 -5.91 13.62 -13.66
N GLN A 501 -4.93 12.84 -14.14
CA GLN A 501 -4.48 12.94 -15.52
C GLN A 501 -5.44 12.25 -16.49
N LYS A 502 -5.30 12.56 -17.77
CA LYS A 502 -6.05 11.84 -18.82
C LYS A 502 -5.65 10.36 -18.82
N PRO A 503 -6.60 9.44 -19.06
CA PRO A 503 -7.97 9.70 -19.49
C PRO A 503 -8.99 9.89 -18.34
N MET A 504 -8.59 9.80 -17.07
CA MET A 504 -9.53 9.87 -15.93
C MET A 504 -10.27 11.20 -15.85
N PHE A 505 -9.58 12.30 -16.19
CA PHE A 505 -10.17 13.63 -16.15
C PHE A 505 -9.60 14.57 -17.21
N ASP A 506 -10.50 15.31 -17.87
CA ASP A 506 -10.16 16.44 -18.72
C ASP A 506 -11.02 17.65 -18.31
N PRO A 507 -10.46 18.70 -17.70
CA PRO A 507 -11.21 19.90 -17.34
C PRO A 507 -11.96 20.58 -18.50
N ASN A 508 -11.55 20.31 -19.75
CA ASN A 508 -12.18 20.84 -20.96
C ASN A 508 -12.95 19.76 -21.75
N GLY A 509 -13.06 18.54 -21.20
CA GLY A 509 -13.70 17.39 -21.82
C GLY A 509 -15.21 17.34 -21.60
N ASP A 510 -15.79 16.20 -21.97
CA ASP A 510 -17.21 15.91 -21.78
C ASP A 510 -17.53 15.68 -20.30
N ASN A 511 -18.58 16.33 -19.78
CA ASN A 511 -18.89 16.28 -18.36
C ASN A 511 -19.36 14.90 -17.91
N ALA A 512 -20.13 14.18 -18.75
CA ALA A 512 -20.62 12.85 -18.39
C ALA A 512 -19.49 11.82 -18.37
N GLU A 513 -18.53 11.92 -19.28
CA GLU A 513 -17.32 11.09 -19.25
C GLU A 513 -16.48 11.36 -17.98
N ASN A 514 -16.25 12.64 -17.64
CA ASN A 514 -15.57 13.01 -16.39
C ASN A 514 -16.30 12.50 -15.14
N LEU A 515 -17.63 12.64 -15.10
CA LEU A 515 -18.46 12.13 -14.00
C LEU A 515 -18.39 10.61 -13.88
N GLY A 516 -18.35 9.89 -15.01
CA GLY A 516 -18.24 8.43 -15.02
C GLY A 516 -16.87 7.92 -14.64
N ALA A 517 -15.80 8.62 -15.04
CA ALA A 517 -14.43 8.30 -14.67
C ALA A 517 -14.09 8.90 -13.29
N LEU A 518 -13.32 10.00 -13.24
CA LEU A 518 -12.85 10.59 -11.97
C LEU A 518 -13.99 11.01 -11.02
N GLY A 519 -15.13 11.46 -11.54
CA GLY A 519 -16.26 11.86 -10.70
C GLY A 519 -16.83 10.71 -9.88
N SER A 520 -16.84 9.49 -10.42
CA SER A 520 -17.27 8.30 -9.67
C SER A 520 -16.30 7.97 -8.54
N VAL A 521 -15.00 8.22 -8.74
CA VAL A 521 -13.95 8.08 -7.72
C VAL A 521 -14.11 9.16 -6.64
N VAL A 522 -14.29 10.43 -7.00
CA VAL A 522 -14.54 11.51 -6.03
C VAL A 522 -15.82 11.25 -5.24
N GLY A 523 -16.87 10.75 -5.92
CA GLY A 523 -18.10 10.31 -5.27
C GLY A 523 -17.86 9.15 -4.31
N HIS A 524 -17.06 8.16 -4.71
CA HIS A 524 -16.65 7.04 -3.88
C HIS A 524 -15.92 7.50 -2.60
N GLU A 525 -14.93 8.40 -2.72
CA GLU A 525 -14.20 8.92 -1.55
C GLU A 525 -15.11 9.71 -0.59
N ILE A 526 -16.06 10.48 -1.11
CA ILE A 526 -17.08 11.13 -0.26
C ILE A 526 -18.02 10.08 0.35
N GLY A 527 -18.31 9.00 -0.37
CA GLY A 527 -19.07 7.85 0.09
C GLY A 527 -18.48 7.18 1.33
N HIS A 528 -17.14 7.09 1.42
CA HIS A 528 -16.47 6.59 2.62
C HIS A 528 -16.83 7.38 3.88
N ALA A 529 -17.06 8.69 3.80
CA ALA A 529 -17.53 9.47 4.96
C ALA A 529 -18.81 8.89 5.60
N PHE A 530 -19.56 8.09 4.85
CA PHE A 530 -20.82 7.48 5.25
C PHE A 530 -20.87 5.96 5.03
N ASP A 531 -19.74 5.27 4.86
CA ASP A 531 -19.73 3.82 4.70
C ASP A 531 -20.00 3.07 6.03
N SER A 532 -19.85 1.75 6.05
CA SER A 532 -20.09 0.95 7.26
C SER A 532 -19.12 1.25 8.42
N THR A 533 -17.93 1.78 8.12
CA THR A 533 -16.83 1.96 9.07
C THR A 533 -16.72 3.41 9.52
N CYS A 534 -16.54 4.31 8.56
CA CYS A 534 -16.26 5.73 8.74
C CYS A 534 -17.49 6.55 9.14
N ILE A 535 -18.70 5.98 9.06
CA ILE A 535 -19.91 6.56 9.68
C ILE A 535 -19.77 6.69 11.20
N ASN A 536 -18.86 5.96 11.85
CA ASN A 536 -18.61 6.07 13.29
C ASN A 536 -17.76 7.29 13.67
N TYR A 537 -17.24 8.03 12.68
CA TYR A 537 -16.53 9.28 12.89
C TYR A 537 -17.46 10.48 12.70
N ASN A 538 -17.42 11.42 13.63
CA ASN A 538 -18.21 12.65 13.53
C ASN A 538 -17.58 13.65 12.53
N ALA A 539 -18.23 14.81 12.37
CA ALA A 539 -17.79 15.86 11.43
C ALA A 539 -16.42 16.47 11.77
N GLU A 540 -15.93 16.28 13.00
CA GLU A 540 -14.62 16.71 13.46
C GLU A 540 -13.54 15.63 13.31
N GLY A 541 -13.89 14.48 12.73
CA GLY A 541 -12.98 13.36 12.49
C GLY A 541 -12.60 12.57 13.74
N LYS A 542 -13.45 12.61 14.77
CA LYS A 542 -13.28 11.81 15.99
C LYS A 542 -14.15 10.58 15.97
N TYR A 543 -13.60 9.44 16.39
CA TYR A 543 -14.38 8.23 16.56
C TYR A 543 -15.37 8.42 17.71
N ASP A 544 -16.64 8.59 17.38
CA ASP A 544 -17.74 8.77 18.33
C ASP A 544 -18.98 8.10 17.77
N PRO A 545 -19.16 6.78 17.92
CA PRO A 545 -20.34 6.10 17.43
C PRO A 545 -21.63 6.72 17.95
N SER A 546 -21.65 7.42 19.09
CA SER A 546 -22.88 7.96 19.69
C SER A 546 -23.49 9.16 18.94
N TRP A 547 -22.79 9.75 17.97
CA TRP A 547 -23.25 10.92 17.22
C TRP A 547 -24.44 10.66 16.28
N ILE A 548 -24.66 9.40 15.89
CA ILE A 548 -25.85 8.93 15.18
C ILE A 548 -26.81 8.30 16.18
N ASN A 549 -28.11 8.57 16.05
CA ASN A 549 -29.09 7.96 16.94
C ASN A 549 -29.23 6.43 16.69
N ASP A 550 -29.72 5.71 17.70
CA ASP A 550 -29.78 4.24 17.65
C ASP A 550 -30.77 3.69 16.60
N THR A 551 -31.85 4.42 16.30
CA THR A 551 -32.82 4.03 15.28
C THR A 551 -32.18 4.01 13.89
N ASP A 552 -31.50 5.09 13.52
CA ASP A 552 -30.84 5.22 12.23
C ASP A 552 -29.65 4.26 12.13
N LYS A 553 -28.90 4.04 13.23
CA LYS A 553 -27.85 2.99 13.27
C LYS A 553 -28.38 1.59 12.97
N GLN A 554 -29.55 1.24 13.50
CA GLN A 554 -30.14 -0.07 13.24
C GLN A 554 -30.51 -0.20 11.76
N VAL A 555 -31.09 0.84 11.15
CA VAL A 555 -31.38 0.84 9.70
C VAL A 555 -30.10 0.76 8.86
N LEU A 556 -29.06 1.51 9.24
CA LEU A 556 -27.74 1.45 8.59
C LEU A 556 -27.18 0.03 8.61
N LYS A 557 -27.27 -0.64 9.77
CA LYS A 557 -26.83 -2.02 9.93
C LYS A 557 -27.63 -2.98 9.05
N GLU A 558 -28.95 -2.86 9.01
CA GLU A 558 -29.80 -3.71 8.16
C GLU A 558 -29.49 -3.55 6.68
N ARG A 559 -29.28 -2.30 6.22
CA ARG A 559 -28.83 -2.02 4.85
C ARG A 559 -27.45 -2.63 4.57
N ALA A 560 -26.52 -2.56 5.54
CA ALA A 560 -25.18 -3.12 5.38
C ALA A 560 -25.19 -4.65 5.27
N ASP A 561 -26.01 -5.31 6.11
CA ASP A 561 -26.21 -6.75 6.06
C ASP A 561 -26.85 -7.18 4.71
N ALA A 562 -27.85 -6.42 4.20
CA ALA A 562 -28.44 -6.67 2.88
C ALA A 562 -27.44 -6.47 1.72
N LEU A 563 -26.61 -5.44 1.80
CA LEU A 563 -25.55 -5.19 0.83
C LEU A 563 -24.53 -6.33 0.79
N ALA A 564 -24.12 -6.83 1.96
CA ALA A 564 -23.21 -7.97 2.05
C ALA A 564 -23.81 -9.23 1.40
N GLU A 565 -25.10 -9.48 1.65
CA GLU A 565 -25.81 -10.60 1.03
C GLU A 565 -25.94 -10.45 -0.49
N TYR A 566 -26.16 -9.23 -0.99
CA TYR A 566 -26.20 -8.94 -2.42
C TYR A 566 -24.86 -9.24 -3.10
N TYR A 567 -23.74 -8.70 -2.58
CA TYR A 567 -22.42 -8.90 -3.17
C TYR A 567 -21.92 -10.35 -3.06
N SER A 568 -22.34 -11.09 -2.03
CA SER A 568 -21.96 -12.51 -1.87
C SER A 568 -22.52 -13.44 -2.95
N LYS A 569 -23.47 -12.95 -3.77
CA LYS A 569 -24.04 -13.69 -4.91
C LYS A 569 -23.12 -13.66 -6.14
N PHE A 570 -22.18 -12.72 -6.22
CA PHE A 570 -21.28 -12.57 -7.36
C PHE A 570 -20.11 -13.56 -7.25
N THR A 571 -19.69 -14.09 -8.40
CA THR A 571 -18.57 -15.03 -8.50
C THR A 571 -17.52 -14.57 -9.49
N ILE A 572 -16.28 -14.96 -9.23
CA ILE A 572 -15.13 -14.86 -10.13
C ILE A 572 -14.72 -16.27 -10.54
N MET A 573 -14.33 -16.42 -11.82
CA MET A 573 -14.03 -17.72 -12.44
C MET A 573 -15.16 -18.74 -12.24
N GLU A 574 -16.41 -18.26 -12.12
CA GLU A 574 -17.62 -19.05 -11.89
C GLU A 574 -17.68 -19.84 -10.56
N VAL A 575 -16.61 -19.85 -9.76
CA VAL A 575 -16.49 -20.74 -8.58
C VAL A 575 -16.15 -20.02 -7.27
N TYR A 576 -15.46 -18.88 -7.33
CA TYR A 576 -15.06 -18.14 -6.12
C TYR A 576 -16.05 -17.02 -5.84
N HIS A 577 -16.66 -17.04 -4.66
CA HIS A 577 -17.60 -16.00 -4.24
C HIS A 577 -16.86 -14.78 -3.71
N VAL A 578 -17.37 -13.60 -4.03
CA VAL A 578 -17.01 -12.36 -3.33
C VAL A 578 -17.48 -12.49 -1.88
N ASP A 579 -16.64 -12.12 -0.92
CA ASP A 579 -17.09 -11.98 0.47
C ASP A 579 -17.70 -10.57 0.63
N GLY A 580 -19.02 -10.50 0.64
CA GLY A 580 -19.74 -9.23 0.73
C GLY A 580 -19.64 -8.54 2.10
N LYS A 581 -19.17 -9.25 3.14
CA LYS A 581 -18.91 -8.63 4.46
C LYS A 581 -17.54 -7.98 4.47
N LEU A 582 -16.57 -8.71 3.95
CA LEU A 582 -15.23 -8.21 3.65
C LEU A 582 -15.32 -6.90 2.85
N THR A 583 -16.07 -6.92 1.75
CA THR A 583 -16.08 -5.82 0.78
C THR A 583 -17.07 -4.70 1.08
N ASN A 584 -17.74 -4.74 2.25
CA ASN A 584 -18.93 -3.92 2.49
C ASN A 584 -18.69 -2.41 2.44
N SER A 585 -17.60 -1.93 3.05
CA SER A 585 -17.23 -0.51 3.08
C SER A 585 -17.06 0.02 1.65
N GLU A 586 -16.26 -0.68 0.84
CA GLU A 586 -15.96 -0.33 -0.55
C GLU A 586 -17.19 -0.39 -1.45
N ASN A 587 -17.99 -1.45 -1.30
CA ASN A 587 -19.23 -1.60 -2.06
C ASN A 587 -20.23 -0.48 -1.75
N TYR A 588 -20.24 0.02 -0.51
CA TYR A 588 -21.06 1.17 -0.14
C TYR A 588 -20.56 2.45 -0.77
N ALA A 589 -19.25 2.68 -0.72
CA ALA A 589 -18.64 3.84 -1.33
C ALA A 589 -18.89 3.87 -2.86
N ASP A 590 -18.75 2.73 -3.54
CA ASP A 590 -19.07 2.59 -4.97
C ASP A 590 -20.55 2.88 -5.29
N LEU A 591 -21.47 2.25 -4.56
CA LEU A 591 -22.91 2.49 -4.75
C LEU A 591 -23.25 3.96 -4.54
N SER A 592 -22.74 4.55 -3.47
CA SER A 592 -22.98 5.95 -3.14
C SER A 592 -22.42 6.89 -4.20
N GLY A 593 -21.20 6.60 -4.69
CA GLY A 593 -20.56 7.36 -5.76
C GLY A 593 -21.37 7.35 -7.05
N ILE A 594 -21.86 6.18 -7.48
CA ILE A 594 -22.69 6.06 -8.69
C ILE A 594 -24.09 6.64 -8.52
N GLU A 595 -24.74 6.45 -7.37
CA GLU A 595 -25.98 7.16 -7.03
C GLU A 595 -25.80 8.67 -7.15
N CYS A 596 -24.70 9.19 -6.62
CA CYS A 596 -24.36 10.61 -6.66
C CYS A 596 -24.15 11.13 -8.08
N VAL A 597 -23.26 10.53 -8.87
CA VAL A 597 -22.97 11.06 -10.22
C VAL A 597 -24.14 10.88 -11.19
N THR A 598 -24.95 9.83 -11.02
CA THR A 598 -26.15 9.64 -11.86
C THR A 598 -27.29 10.58 -11.45
N ASN A 599 -27.35 11.07 -10.20
CA ASN A 599 -28.32 12.08 -9.78
C ASN A 599 -28.09 13.44 -10.48
N LEU A 600 -26.88 13.70 -10.98
CA LEU A 600 -26.53 14.93 -11.72
C LEU A 600 -26.93 14.92 -13.21
N VAL A 601 -27.31 13.76 -13.77
CA VAL A 601 -27.51 13.59 -15.22
C VAL A 601 -28.88 12.99 -15.53
N ASP A 602 -29.73 13.75 -16.22
CA ASP A 602 -31.08 13.29 -16.63
C ASP A 602 -31.19 12.88 -18.10
N ASP A 603 -30.24 13.30 -18.94
CA ASP A 603 -30.23 12.95 -20.36
C ASP A 603 -29.72 11.51 -20.58
N GLU A 604 -30.44 10.74 -21.41
CA GLU A 604 -30.15 9.32 -21.66
C GLU A 604 -28.79 9.10 -22.35
N GLU A 605 -28.40 9.98 -23.29
CA GLU A 605 -27.14 9.85 -24.02
C GLU A 605 -25.95 10.23 -23.14
N GLU A 606 -26.09 11.26 -22.32
CA GLU A 606 -25.10 11.60 -21.30
C GLU A 606 -24.94 10.47 -20.27
N LEU A 607 -26.04 9.84 -19.82
CA LEU A 607 -25.96 8.66 -18.94
C LEU A 607 -25.21 7.49 -19.60
N LYS A 608 -25.40 7.24 -20.90
CA LYS A 608 -24.64 6.20 -21.62
C LYS A 608 -23.14 6.49 -21.63
N LYS A 609 -22.74 7.75 -21.83
CA LYS A 609 -21.32 8.16 -21.74
C LYS A 609 -20.77 7.94 -20.34
N LEU A 610 -21.51 8.36 -19.31
CA LEU A 610 -21.14 8.18 -17.90
C LEU A 610 -20.92 6.70 -17.58
N PHE A 611 -21.89 5.84 -17.88
CA PHE A 611 -21.77 4.41 -17.60
C PHE A 611 -20.61 3.77 -18.35
N LYS A 612 -20.41 4.14 -19.62
CA LYS A 612 -19.26 3.68 -20.39
C LYS A 612 -17.95 4.10 -19.72
N ALA A 613 -17.79 5.39 -19.37
CA ALA A 613 -16.57 5.89 -18.74
C ALA A 613 -16.30 5.19 -17.40
N TYR A 614 -17.34 4.96 -16.59
CA TYR A 614 -17.23 4.19 -15.35
C TYR A 614 -16.76 2.75 -15.58
N ALA A 615 -17.36 2.05 -16.54
CA ALA A 615 -16.94 0.69 -16.88
C ALA A 615 -15.48 0.66 -17.36
N GLN A 616 -15.07 1.64 -18.16
CA GLN A 616 -13.69 1.73 -18.63
C GLN A 616 -12.71 2.04 -17.50
N ALA A 617 -13.07 2.89 -16.53
CA ALA A 617 -12.23 3.27 -15.39
C ALA A 617 -11.75 2.04 -14.59
N TRP A 618 -12.60 1.01 -14.53
CA TRP A 618 -12.32 -0.26 -13.88
C TRP A 618 -11.73 -1.34 -14.80
N CYS A 619 -11.37 -1.03 -16.05
CA CYS A 619 -10.85 -2.02 -16.99
C CYS A 619 -9.48 -2.56 -16.55
N THR A 620 -9.51 -3.68 -15.84
CA THR A 620 -8.34 -4.33 -15.23
C THR A 620 -8.23 -5.79 -15.67
N LEU A 621 -7.00 -6.20 -16.01
CA LEU A 621 -6.58 -7.58 -16.21
C LEU A 621 -5.69 -7.98 -15.03
N MET A 622 -5.90 -9.16 -14.44
CA MET A 622 -5.16 -9.62 -13.26
C MET A 622 -4.77 -11.09 -13.42
N VAL A 623 -3.62 -11.47 -12.88
CA VAL A 623 -3.16 -12.87 -12.83
C VAL A 623 -4.09 -13.68 -11.92
N ASP A 624 -4.47 -14.89 -12.36
CA ASP A 624 -5.45 -15.71 -11.66
C ASP A 624 -5.11 -16.00 -10.19
N SER A 625 -3.84 -16.26 -9.88
CA SER A 625 -3.40 -16.51 -8.50
C SER A 625 -3.58 -15.29 -7.60
N ASP A 626 -3.29 -14.10 -8.14
CA ASP A 626 -3.45 -12.84 -7.41
C ASP A 626 -4.93 -12.50 -7.25
N ALA A 627 -5.75 -12.75 -8.28
CA ALA A 627 -7.20 -12.62 -8.19
C ALA A 627 -7.80 -13.46 -7.05
N ILE A 628 -7.35 -14.71 -6.92
CA ILE A 628 -7.79 -15.62 -5.84
C ILE A 628 -7.27 -15.16 -4.48
N SER A 629 -6.07 -14.59 -4.42
CA SER A 629 -5.49 -14.04 -3.19
C SER A 629 -6.26 -12.81 -2.73
N SER A 630 -6.51 -11.85 -3.63
CA SER A 630 -7.26 -10.62 -3.35
C SER A 630 -8.67 -10.91 -2.82
N LEU A 631 -9.37 -11.92 -3.35
CA LEU A 631 -10.69 -12.31 -2.82
C LEU A 631 -10.70 -12.68 -1.32
N LYS A 632 -9.54 -12.97 -0.72
CA LYS A 632 -9.41 -13.30 0.71
C LYS A 632 -8.96 -12.12 1.56
N LEU A 633 -8.27 -11.15 0.98
CA LEU A 633 -7.48 -10.14 1.70
C LEU A 633 -7.82 -8.70 1.32
N ASP A 634 -8.30 -8.48 0.11
CA ASP A 634 -8.58 -7.15 -0.43
C ASP A 634 -10.02 -6.73 -0.05
N PRO A 635 -10.21 -5.61 0.65
CA PRO A 635 -11.55 -5.08 0.94
C PRO A 635 -12.28 -4.64 -0.33
N HIS A 636 -11.63 -4.53 -1.48
CA HIS A 636 -12.30 -4.17 -2.72
C HIS A 636 -12.92 -5.40 -3.39
N SER A 637 -14.16 -5.23 -3.88
CA SER A 637 -14.70 -6.18 -4.83
C SER A 637 -13.85 -6.20 -6.11
N PRO A 638 -13.74 -7.35 -6.80
CA PRO A 638 -13.10 -7.41 -8.11
C PRO A 638 -13.71 -6.41 -9.09
N ALA A 639 -12.89 -5.82 -9.96
CA ALA A 639 -13.28 -4.69 -10.83
C ALA A 639 -14.57 -4.93 -11.62
N LYS A 640 -14.74 -6.12 -12.20
CA LYS A 640 -15.98 -6.53 -12.89
C LYS A 640 -17.20 -6.49 -11.97
N THR A 641 -17.06 -6.96 -10.74
CA THR A 641 -18.13 -6.92 -9.72
C THR A 641 -18.43 -5.48 -9.32
N ARG A 642 -17.41 -4.63 -9.12
CA ARG A 642 -17.61 -3.20 -8.80
C ARG A 642 -18.48 -2.53 -9.86
N VAL A 643 -18.22 -2.77 -11.14
CA VAL A 643 -19.03 -2.22 -12.23
C VAL A 643 -20.43 -2.84 -12.27
N ASN A 644 -20.50 -4.16 -12.39
CA ASN A 644 -21.76 -4.81 -12.71
C ASN A 644 -22.73 -4.81 -11.52
N ALA A 645 -22.26 -5.05 -10.29
CA ALA A 645 -23.13 -5.08 -9.12
C ALA A 645 -23.74 -3.70 -8.83
N VAL A 646 -22.97 -2.63 -9.01
CA VAL A 646 -23.43 -1.25 -8.79
C VAL A 646 -24.44 -0.84 -9.87
N LEU A 647 -24.11 -1.05 -11.15
CA LEU A 647 -24.98 -0.65 -12.25
C LEU A 647 -26.29 -1.46 -12.31
N ALA A 648 -26.24 -2.76 -11.99
CA ALA A 648 -27.43 -3.61 -11.91
C ALA A 648 -28.45 -3.09 -10.87
N SER A 649 -27.97 -2.48 -9.78
CA SER A 649 -28.81 -1.89 -8.75
C SER A 649 -29.28 -0.45 -9.07
N ASN A 650 -28.58 0.26 -9.96
CA ASN A 650 -28.87 1.64 -10.29
C ASN A 650 -30.16 1.75 -11.16
N LYS A 651 -31.12 2.56 -10.69
CA LYS A 651 -32.40 2.75 -11.38
C LYS A 651 -32.25 3.36 -12.78
N LYS A 652 -31.42 4.40 -12.95
CA LYS A 652 -31.21 5.07 -14.24
C LYS A 652 -30.55 4.12 -15.24
N PHE A 653 -29.61 3.28 -14.81
CA PHE A 653 -29.02 2.23 -15.67
C PHE A 653 -30.07 1.25 -16.18
N ASN A 654 -30.95 0.77 -15.28
CA ASN A 654 -32.06 -0.12 -15.64
C ASN A 654 -32.99 0.50 -16.70
N GLU A 655 -33.29 1.79 -16.58
CA GLU A 655 -34.14 2.54 -17.52
C GLU A 655 -33.46 2.75 -18.88
N VAL A 656 -32.18 3.16 -18.88
CA VAL A 656 -31.39 3.42 -20.10
C VAL A 656 -31.21 2.17 -20.96
N TYR A 657 -31.02 0.99 -20.33
CA TYR A 657 -30.76 -0.26 -21.05
C TYR A 657 -31.96 -1.23 -21.10
N ASP A 658 -33.11 -0.83 -20.56
CA ASP A 658 -34.38 -1.58 -20.53
C ASP A 658 -34.21 -3.03 -20.00
N LEU A 659 -33.59 -3.15 -18.82
CA LEU A 659 -33.31 -4.44 -18.19
C LEU A 659 -34.61 -5.18 -17.83
N LYS A 660 -34.66 -6.47 -18.16
CA LYS A 660 -35.82 -7.36 -17.95
C LYS A 660 -35.42 -8.62 -17.21
N GLU A 661 -36.41 -9.24 -16.57
CA GLU A 661 -36.23 -10.56 -15.96
C GLU A 661 -35.66 -11.56 -16.97
N GLY A 662 -34.54 -12.18 -16.60
CA GLY A 662 -33.76 -13.08 -17.47
C GLY A 662 -32.50 -12.47 -18.06
N ASP A 663 -32.35 -11.14 -18.05
CA ASP A 663 -31.09 -10.48 -18.37
C ASP A 663 -30.07 -10.68 -17.24
N GLY A 664 -28.79 -10.84 -17.58
CA GLY A 664 -27.73 -11.13 -16.59
C GLY A 664 -27.54 -10.05 -15.52
N MET A 665 -27.85 -8.79 -15.84
CA MET A 665 -27.73 -7.64 -14.95
C MET A 665 -29.05 -7.28 -14.25
N TYR A 666 -30.13 -8.05 -14.45
CA TYR A 666 -31.42 -7.70 -13.88
C TYR A 666 -31.49 -8.00 -12.38
N VAL A 667 -31.78 -6.96 -11.60
CA VAL A 667 -32.14 -7.05 -10.17
C VAL A 667 -33.57 -6.54 -10.00
N ALA A 668 -34.42 -7.36 -9.37
CA ALA A 668 -35.80 -7.00 -9.10
C ALA A 668 -35.86 -5.69 -8.30
N PRO A 669 -36.80 -4.75 -8.58
CA PRO A 669 -36.82 -3.44 -7.94
C PRO A 669 -36.74 -3.45 -6.41
N GLU A 670 -37.37 -4.42 -5.76
CA GLU A 670 -37.37 -4.61 -4.31
C GLU A 670 -36.09 -5.27 -3.74
N GLU A 671 -35.25 -5.86 -4.58
CA GLU A 671 -33.97 -6.46 -4.20
C GLU A 671 -32.78 -5.54 -4.49
N ARG A 672 -33.02 -4.38 -5.12
CA ARG A 672 -31.97 -3.39 -5.39
C ARG A 672 -31.48 -2.77 -4.09
N VAL A 673 -30.16 -2.77 -3.93
CA VAL A 673 -29.45 -2.12 -2.84
C VAL A 673 -29.19 -0.65 -3.18
N SER A 674 -29.32 0.23 -2.19
CA SER A 674 -29.10 1.68 -2.30
C SER A 674 -28.45 2.20 -1.02
N ARG A 675 -27.57 3.20 -1.12
CA ARG A 675 -27.10 3.92 0.07
C ARG A 675 -28.12 4.92 0.54
N TRP A 676 -28.58 5.80 -0.35
CA TRP A 676 -29.42 6.95 -0.02
C TRP A 676 -30.90 6.67 -0.17
#